data_AF-A0A8X6UPI7-F1
#
_entry.id   AF-A0A8X6UPI7-F1
#
_cell.length_a   1.000
_cell.length_b   1.000
_cell.length_c   1.000
_cell.angle_alpha   90.00
_cell.angle_beta   90.00
_cell.angle_gamma   90.00
#
_symmetry.space_group_name_H-M   'P 1'
#
loop_
_entity.id
_entity.type
_entity.pdbx_description
1 polymer ?
#
loop_
_entity_poly.entity_id
_entity_poly.type
_entity_poly.pdbx_seq_one_letter_code
_entity_poly.pdbx_strand_id
1 'polypeptide(L)'
;MLIIRNCETLRTQITEGVETFRLVKEWLRVDQVNFKDHLLSCVDDWQKRFKDLVLESVCRCLYDLEAFCNDSETELNETVSSAPATEQMDSATLFKVITRIQAVQDRRTTTDDMFKPMGAAIKFLKMECHEELDAQVQVLQQSLPERWQHTKKLSEQWRQQISTPMAKEASHVRMQVTAFSSKQIQFREQFRKSAAFHRDCPMPAEDMLDKLKKDIQALQEEVQELTKSGKLFEVHVPEFSQLKQCENELVLLAELWQYIDKVKIQLKVWEDTPWTQVDLDALEMQCKVYMRDIKLMDKEMRSWDNFIWLQETIKNILVALRAIHQLRNPAIKERHWTRLSSATQVPLSVTDETPLGELLSLELHRFEDVVESIVERASKELVTERILAELEATWAEIAFEHSTHQRTGYKLLHISDVLIATLEDNQVQLQNLMSSKHVAHFLDRITDWVRKLSRVESVIGAWVDVQRAWSQMESIFMGSEDIKEQLPEDCDRFMSIDASFNSLVQVLSAETVVSVSDRPEVHEDLTRLQTELALCEKALASYLETKRRIFPRFYFVSSADLLDILSNGTRPRTIIRHLPKLFDSVAQLIFESDDTAVSVVSRDGEVLRLRETCSCTGAVETWLDRLLTVVRLTLKEDLSVALGSYEDGNRESWIFENIAQVALTGTQIWWTAEVSAALQRVRQGHETALKQYNKKQMQQLHHLIGLLLTDLSRESRQKVMTICTMDVHARDVVSRLVSLRVEAESDFAWQSQLRHRWEEDCSVYICDARFDYCHEYLGNTPRLVVTPLTDRCFITLTQSLKLMMGGAPTGPAGTGKTETVKDLGRALGTLVYVFNCSEQMDYRSCANIYKGLAQTGAWGCFDEFNRISVEVLSVVAVQVKCIQDALRGNKTTLCLLGDDIPLINSLGIFITMNPGYAGRTELPENLKTLFRPCAMVAPDIQLICEIMLVAEGFVEARSLGQKFTTLYSLCKQLLSKQDHYDWGLRAIKSVLVVAGSLKRSSPATPEEHILMLALRDFNLPKIVSEDVGVFMGLIGDLFPALDVPRKKNPVLEKSVRDAIAELKLQPEDSFVLKVKTFFLFLVTHEK
;
A
#
# COMPACT_ATOMS: atom_id res chain seq x y z
N MET A 1 63.97 -59.25 41.98
CA MET A 1 63.41 -59.77 43.25
C MET A 1 61.97 -59.32 43.50
N LEU A 2 61.65 -58.02 43.62
CA LEU A 2 60.27 -57.56 43.86
C LEU A 2 59.28 -58.00 42.77
N ILE A 3 59.70 -57.93 41.50
CA ILE A 3 58.88 -58.37 40.34
C ILE A 3 58.56 -59.87 40.43
N ILE A 4 59.50 -60.70 40.89
CA ILE A 4 59.29 -62.14 41.07
C ILE A 4 58.20 -62.40 42.12
N ARG A 5 58.26 -61.71 43.26
CA ARG A 5 57.21 -61.77 44.30
C ARG A 5 55.86 -61.25 43.78
N ASN A 6 55.87 -60.19 42.97
CA ASN A 6 54.64 -59.68 42.36
C ASN A 6 54.04 -60.65 41.35
N CYS A 7 54.85 -61.38 40.58
CA CYS A 7 54.37 -62.46 39.71
C CYS A 7 53.67 -63.56 40.53
N GLU A 8 54.21 -63.93 41.70
CA GLU A 8 53.53 -64.87 42.61
C GLU A 8 52.20 -64.30 43.12
N THR A 9 52.17 -63.03 43.53
CA THR A 9 50.93 -62.37 43.95
C THR A 9 49.90 -62.32 42.82
N LEU A 10 50.32 -62.00 41.59
CA LEU A 10 49.47 -61.97 40.40
C LEU A 10 48.92 -63.36 40.07
N ARG A 11 49.74 -64.40 40.23
CA ARG A 11 49.31 -65.79 40.08
C ARG A 11 48.20 -66.10 41.07
N THR A 12 48.33 -65.74 42.35
CA THR A 12 47.24 -65.90 43.34
C THR A 12 45.99 -65.10 42.97
N GLN A 13 46.14 -63.83 42.56
CA GLN A 13 44.99 -62.99 42.19
C GLN A 13 44.22 -63.51 40.97
N ILE A 14 44.91 -64.00 39.95
CA ILE A 14 44.26 -64.59 38.77
C ILE A 14 43.54 -65.89 39.17
N THR A 15 44.17 -66.69 40.05
CA THR A 15 43.60 -67.95 40.54
C THR A 15 42.33 -67.73 41.36
N GLU A 16 42.26 -66.67 42.17
CA GLU A 16 41.12 -66.40 43.06
C GLU A 16 40.07 -65.45 42.46
N GLY A 17 40.48 -64.49 41.63
CA GLY A 17 39.62 -63.37 41.19
C GLY A 17 38.89 -63.56 39.86
N VAL A 18 39.32 -64.50 39.01
CA VAL A 18 38.62 -64.80 37.74
C VAL A 18 37.69 -65.99 37.94
N GLU A 19 36.38 -65.70 37.94
CA GLU A 19 35.31 -66.69 38.02
C GLU A 19 35.27 -67.57 36.76
N THR A 20 34.92 -68.85 36.93
CA THR A 20 34.92 -69.81 35.81
C THR A 20 33.80 -69.57 34.81
N PHE A 21 32.67 -68.99 35.22
CA PHE A 21 31.59 -68.59 34.32
C PHE A 21 30.98 -67.28 34.76
N ARG A 22 30.65 -66.40 33.82
CA ARG A 22 29.99 -65.13 34.09
C ARG A 22 28.69 -64.99 33.31
N LEU A 23 27.60 -64.62 33.99
CA LEU A 23 26.29 -64.35 33.39
C LEU A 23 26.19 -62.87 33.02
N VAL A 24 25.85 -62.59 31.76
CA VAL A 24 25.74 -61.23 31.21
C VAL A 24 24.29 -60.96 30.84
N LYS A 25 23.72 -59.89 31.44
CA LYS A 25 22.33 -59.42 31.23
C LYS A 25 21.26 -60.50 31.47
N GLU A 26 21.53 -61.43 32.39
CA GLU A 26 20.61 -62.45 32.91
C GLU A 26 20.13 -63.54 31.93
N TRP A 27 20.44 -63.48 30.63
CA TRP A 27 20.06 -64.51 29.65
C TRP A 27 21.24 -65.20 28.94
N LEU A 28 22.49 -64.76 29.13
CA LEU A 28 23.68 -65.35 28.49
C LEU A 28 24.75 -65.70 29.53
N ARG A 29 25.23 -66.96 29.57
CA ARG A 29 26.35 -67.41 30.42
C ARG A 29 27.59 -67.68 29.57
N VAL A 30 28.70 -67.00 29.88
CA VAL A 30 30.00 -67.12 29.20
C VAL A 30 30.98 -67.88 30.09
N ASP A 31 31.65 -68.90 29.54
CA ASP A 31 32.73 -69.66 30.20
C ASP A 31 34.08 -68.96 30.03
N GLN A 32 34.81 -68.76 31.13
CA GLN A 32 36.11 -68.07 31.17
C GLN A 32 37.28 -68.96 31.59
N VAL A 33 37.09 -70.28 31.73
CA VAL A 33 38.13 -71.21 32.19
C VAL A 33 39.40 -71.15 31.32
N ASN A 34 39.26 -71.26 30.00
CA ASN A 34 40.42 -71.25 29.08
C ASN A 34 41.20 -69.93 29.13
N PHE A 35 40.54 -68.82 29.42
CA PHE A 35 41.19 -67.51 29.53
C PHE A 35 42.06 -67.43 30.79
N LYS A 36 41.54 -67.96 31.90
CA LYS A 36 42.26 -68.03 33.19
C LYS A 36 43.54 -68.86 33.09
N ASP A 37 43.46 -70.03 32.46
CA ASP A 37 44.61 -70.94 32.32
C ASP A 37 45.74 -70.33 31.47
N HIS A 38 45.39 -69.63 30.39
CA HIS A 38 46.39 -68.94 29.55
C HIS A 38 47.10 -67.81 30.32
N LEU A 39 46.35 -67.06 31.13
CA LEU A 39 46.91 -66.01 31.96
C LEU A 39 47.90 -66.55 33.00
N LEU A 40 47.58 -67.68 33.64
CA LEU A 40 48.47 -68.31 34.61
C LEU A 40 49.77 -68.81 33.96
N SER A 41 49.69 -69.42 32.77
CA SER A 41 50.88 -69.86 32.03
C SER A 41 51.82 -68.71 31.68
N CYS A 42 51.28 -67.57 31.24
CA CYS A 42 52.08 -66.38 30.95
C CYS A 42 52.82 -65.87 32.19
N VAL A 43 52.17 -65.85 33.36
CA VAL A 43 52.80 -65.36 34.59
C VAL A 43 53.97 -66.26 35.00
N ASP A 44 53.84 -67.58 34.87
CA ASP A 44 54.90 -68.54 35.20
C ASP A 44 56.13 -68.39 34.29
N ASP A 45 55.94 -68.18 32.99
CA ASP A 45 57.04 -67.95 32.03
C ASP A 45 57.86 -66.69 32.37
N TRP A 46 57.18 -65.60 32.72
CA TRP A 46 57.85 -64.38 33.13
C TRP A 46 58.60 -64.55 34.44
N GLN A 47 58.02 -65.27 35.41
CA GLN A 47 58.67 -65.53 36.69
C GLN A 47 60.01 -66.26 36.49
N LYS A 48 60.07 -67.24 35.59
CA LYS A 48 61.31 -67.99 35.29
C LYS A 48 62.41 -67.10 34.70
N ARG A 49 62.10 -66.30 33.68
CA ARG A 49 63.08 -65.41 33.03
C ARG A 49 63.72 -64.42 34.02
N PHE A 50 62.94 -63.95 34.99
CA PHE A 50 63.46 -63.03 36.00
C PHE A 50 64.37 -63.72 37.02
N LYS A 51 64.23 -65.03 37.27
CA LYS A 51 65.16 -65.78 38.13
C LYS A 51 66.53 -65.91 37.45
N ASP A 52 66.55 -66.34 36.18
CA ASP A 52 67.78 -66.50 35.40
C ASP A 52 68.63 -65.20 35.35
N LEU A 53 67.98 -64.06 35.12
CA LEU A 53 68.64 -62.76 35.07
C LEU A 53 69.36 -62.39 36.38
N VAL A 54 68.78 -62.72 37.53
CA VAL A 54 69.37 -62.42 38.84
C VAL A 54 70.61 -63.28 39.06
N LEU A 55 70.58 -64.54 38.62
CA LEU A 55 71.71 -65.45 38.75
C LEU A 55 72.90 -65.00 37.89
N GLU A 56 72.66 -64.63 36.63
CA GLU A 56 73.70 -64.14 35.72
C GLU A 56 74.35 -62.83 36.22
N SER A 57 73.53 -61.91 36.77
CA SER A 57 74.03 -60.65 37.32
C SER A 57 75.00 -60.84 38.49
N VAL A 58 74.76 -61.82 39.36
CA VAL A 58 75.65 -62.10 40.50
C VAL A 58 76.99 -62.63 40.02
N CYS A 59 77.00 -63.56 39.06
CA CYS A 59 78.23 -64.13 38.51
C CYS A 59 79.10 -63.06 37.82
N ARG A 60 78.50 -62.21 36.97
CA ARG A 60 79.25 -61.20 36.21
C ARG A 60 79.99 -60.22 37.10
N CYS A 61 79.36 -59.75 38.16
CA CYS A 61 79.94 -58.74 39.02
C CYS A 61 81.07 -59.29 39.92
N LEU A 62 81.07 -60.59 40.26
CA LEU A 62 82.18 -61.21 40.99
C LEU A 62 83.43 -61.34 40.12
N TYR A 63 83.29 -61.76 38.85
CA TYR A 63 84.43 -61.85 37.92
C TYR A 63 85.02 -60.48 37.55
N ASP A 64 84.17 -59.47 37.34
CA ASP A 64 84.64 -58.11 37.01
C ASP A 64 85.46 -57.48 38.15
N LEU A 65 85.06 -57.73 39.41
CA LEU A 65 85.82 -57.24 40.55
C LEU A 65 87.18 -57.92 40.68
N GLU A 66 87.27 -59.21 40.36
CA GLU A 66 88.53 -59.94 40.37
C GLU A 66 89.54 -59.38 39.36
N ALA A 67 89.09 -59.13 38.12
CA ALA A 67 89.93 -58.56 37.07
C ALA A 67 90.47 -57.18 37.47
N PHE A 68 89.60 -56.31 38.01
CA PHE A 68 89.99 -54.96 38.41
C PHE A 68 91.05 -54.92 39.52
N CYS A 69 90.94 -55.80 40.52
CA CYS A 69 91.92 -55.85 41.61
C CYS A 69 93.30 -56.28 41.10
N ASN A 70 93.34 -57.26 40.19
CA ASN A 70 94.60 -57.71 39.59
C ASN A 70 95.26 -56.60 38.74
N ASP A 71 94.49 -55.93 37.87
CA ASP A 71 95.03 -54.87 37.00
C ASP A 71 95.49 -53.63 37.77
N SER A 72 94.85 -53.33 38.91
CA SER A 72 95.23 -52.19 39.74
C SER A 72 96.50 -52.47 40.55
N GLU A 73 96.67 -53.72 40.99
CA GLU A 73 97.86 -54.14 41.74
C GLU A 73 99.09 -54.29 40.84
N THR A 74 98.95 -54.72 39.59
CA THR A 74 100.08 -54.79 38.64
C THR A 74 100.62 -53.41 38.29
N GLU A 75 99.77 -52.48 37.86
CA GLU A 75 100.19 -51.14 37.43
C GLU A 75 100.79 -50.29 38.55
N LEU A 76 100.22 -50.37 39.76
CA LEU A 76 100.72 -49.63 40.92
C LEU A 76 102.03 -50.19 41.49
N ASN A 77 102.34 -51.47 41.23
CA ASN A 77 103.60 -52.10 41.63
C ASN A 77 104.70 -51.96 40.55
N GLU A 78 104.37 -52.01 39.26
CA GLU A 78 105.32 -51.76 38.17
C GLU A 78 105.87 -50.33 38.19
N THR A 79 105.04 -49.36 38.60
CA THR A 79 105.44 -47.95 38.78
C THR A 79 106.38 -47.72 39.97
N VAL A 80 106.44 -48.62 40.97
CA VAL A 80 107.43 -48.57 42.08
C VAL A 80 108.84 -48.90 41.60
N SER A 81 108.97 -49.76 40.59
CA SER A 81 110.27 -50.26 40.13
C SER A 81 111.00 -49.30 39.17
N SER A 82 110.30 -48.30 38.61
CA SER A 82 110.81 -47.47 37.50
C SER A 82 111.29 -46.07 37.90
N ALA A 83 110.82 -45.49 39.02
CA ALA A 83 111.36 -44.23 39.56
C ALA A 83 110.86 -43.97 40.99
N PRO A 84 111.73 -43.83 42.02
CA PRO A 84 111.29 -43.30 43.31
C PRO A 84 110.87 -41.83 43.18
N ALA A 85 109.83 -41.44 43.90
CA ALA A 85 109.25 -40.09 43.88
C ALA A 85 110.30 -39.02 44.24
N THR A 86 110.89 -38.40 43.23
CA THR A 86 111.74 -37.19 43.35
C THR A 86 111.10 -36.01 42.61
N GLU A 87 111.52 -34.79 42.94
CA GLU A 87 110.97 -33.50 42.46
C GLU A 87 110.94 -33.30 40.93
N GLN A 88 111.40 -34.26 40.12
CA GLN A 88 111.40 -34.24 38.66
C GLN A 88 110.59 -35.40 38.06
N MET A 89 109.29 -35.48 38.37
CA MET A 89 108.36 -36.34 37.64
C MET A 89 107.84 -35.62 36.39
N ASP A 90 107.83 -36.33 35.25
CA ASP A 90 107.25 -35.86 33.99
C ASP A 90 105.73 -35.74 34.08
N SER A 91 105.16 -34.68 33.48
CA SER A 91 103.72 -34.31 33.59
C SER A 91 102.80 -35.44 33.11
N ALA A 92 103.24 -36.21 32.12
CA ALA A 92 102.49 -37.36 31.58
C ALA A 92 102.43 -38.54 32.56
N THR A 93 103.49 -38.78 33.33
CA THR A 93 103.56 -39.85 34.32
C THR A 93 102.76 -39.48 35.56
N LEU A 94 102.81 -38.22 35.98
CA LEU A 94 101.95 -37.66 37.03
C LEU A 94 100.46 -37.82 36.66
N PHE A 95 100.13 -37.56 35.40
CA PHE A 95 98.77 -37.71 34.89
C PHE A 95 98.25 -39.15 34.98
N LYS A 96 99.07 -40.14 34.60
CA LYS A 96 98.71 -41.58 34.67
C LYS A 96 98.48 -42.05 36.11
N VAL A 97 99.36 -41.66 37.04
CA VAL A 97 99.25 -42.04 38.47
C VAL A 97 98.02 -41.40 39.12
N ILE A 98 97.76 -40.10 38.87
CA ILE A 98 96.56 -39.42 39.39
C ILE A 98 95.28 -40.07 38.86
N THR A 99 95.23 -40.38 37.57
CA THR A 99 94.08 -41.03 36.94
C THR A 99 93.76 -42.37 37.59
N ARG A 100 94.77 -43.19 37.92
CA ARG A 100 94.55 -44.50 38.54
C ARG A 100 94.16 -44.41 40.03
N ILE A 101 94.72 -43.45 40.76
CA ILE A 101 94.30 -43.17 42.15
C ILE A 101 92.85 -42.70 42.19
N GLN A 102 92.45 -41.82 41.27
CA GLN A 102 91.06 -41.40 41.12
C GLN A 102 90.15 -42.60 40.77
N ALA A 103 90.56 -43.48 39.85
CA ALA A 103 89.77 -44.66 39.51
C ALA A 103 89.53 -45.62 40.69
N VAL A 104 90.53 -45.82 41.57
CA VAL A 104 90.36 -46.62 42.81
C VAL A 104 89.45 -45.90 43.81
N GLN A 105 89.53 -44.57 43.90
CA GLN A 105 88.69 -43.78 44.80
C GLN A 105 87.23 -43.75 44.34
N ASP A 106 86.98 -43.60 43.04
CA ASP A 106 85.63 -43.57 42.46
C ASP A 106 84.91 -44.91 42.62
N ARG A 107 85.65 -46.02 42.55
CA ARG A 107 85.10 -47.37 42.73
C ARG A 107 84.91 -47.77 44.20
N ARG A 108 85.43 -46.97 45.16
CA ARG A 108 85.50 -47.32 46.59
C ARG A 108 84.16 -47.54 47.24
N THR A 109 83.27 -46.57 47.13
CA THR A 109 81.91 -46.65 47.71
C THR A 109 81.11 -47.75 47.03
N THR A 110 81.15 -47.80 45.69
CA THR A 110 80.35 -48.73 44.89
C THR A 110 80.71 -50.20 45.16
N THR A 111 82.00 -50.54 45.24
CA THR A 111 82.44 -51.91 45.52
C THR A 111 82.20 -52.31 46.98
N ASP A 112 82.41 -51.40 47.94
CA ASP A 112 82.17 -51.69 49.36
C ASP A 112 80.68 -51.96 49.65
N ASP A 113 79.78 -51.23 48.98
CA ASP A 113 78.34 -51.42 49.12
C ASP A 113 77.81 -52.64 48.35
N MET A 114 78.51 -53.11 47.31
CA MET A 114 78.08 -54.21 46.43
C MET A 114 77.95 -55.57 47.15
N PHE A 115 78.80 -55.85 48.15
CA PHE A 115 78.86 -57.17 48.78
C PHE A 115 77.58 -57.53 49.59
N LYS A 116 76.93 -56.54 50.22
CA LYS A 116 75.71 -56.76 51.03
C LYS A 116 74.49 -57.17 50.17
N PRO A 117 74.11 -56.43 49.11
CA PRO A 117 73.02 -56.79 48.21
C PRO A 117 73.25 -58.14 47.51
N MET A 118 74.48 -58.45 47.13
CA MET A 118 74.81 -59.75 46.52
C MET A 118 74.56 -60.90 47.48
N GLY A 119 74.98 -60.77 48.74
CA GLY A 119 74.69 -61.77 49.77
C GLY A 119 73.18 -61.98 49.97
N ALA A 120 72.39 -60.90 49.90
CA ALA A 120 70.93 -60.97 49.97
C ALA A 120 70.31 -61.63 48.72
N ALA A 121 70.80 -61.33 47.52
CA ALA A 121 70.34 -61.93 46.27
C ALA A 121 70.61 -63.44 46.22
N ILE A 122 71.80 -63.86 46.63
CA ILE A 122 72.19 -65.28 46.76
C ILE A 122 71.27 -66.00 47.78
N LYS A 123 70.98 -65.35 48.91
CA LYS A 123 70.06 -65.91 49.93
C LYS A 123 68.63 -66.02 49.41
N PHE A 124 68.15 -65.03 48.65
CA PHE A 124 66.83 -65.05 48.01
C PHE A 124 66.71 -66.19 46.99
N LEU A 125 67.73 -66.40 46.15
CA LEU A 125 67.76 -67.49 45.18
C LEU A 125 67.73 -68.87 45.87
N LYS A 126 68.48 -69.05 46.96
CA LYS A 126 68.50 -70.32 47.72
C LYS A 126 67.22 -70.61 48.52
N MET A 127 66.72 -69.63 49.29
CA MET A 127 65.61 -69.88 50.23
C MET A 127 64.22 -69.71 49.62
N GLU A 128 64.01 -68.71 48.75
CA GLU A 128 62.68 -68.38 48.23
C GLU A 128 62.44 -68.91 46.81
N CYS A 129 63.50 -69.07 46.01
CA CYS A 129 63.36 -69.55 44.62
C CYS A 129 63.76 -71.03 44.42
N HIS A 130 64.35 -71.67 45.44
CA HIS A 130 64.87 -73.04 45.44
C HIS A 130 65.85 -73.37 44.29
N GLU A 131 66.74 -72.43 43.93
CA GLU A 131 67.80 -72.67 42.95
C GLU A 131 69.19 -72.78 43.61
N GLU A 132 70.01 -73.73 43.15
CA GLU A 132 71.37 -73.97 43.65
C GLU A 132 72.44 -73.29 42.77
N LEU A 133 73.41 -72.61 43.41
CA LEU A 133 74.52 -71.89 42.76
C LEU A 133 75.77 -72.76 42.62
N ASP A 134 76.50 -72.57 41.52
CA ASP A 134 77.72 -73.29 41.15
C ASP A 134 78.88 -73.12 42.16
N ALA A 135 79.71 -74.15 42.32
CA ALA A 135 80.69 -74.25 43.40
C ALA A 135 81.83 -73.21 43.30
N GLN A 136 82.22 -72.80 42.09
CA GLN A 136 83.27 -71.79 41.87
C GLN A 136 82.85 -70.39 42.34
N VAL A 137 81.60 -70.03 42.14
CA VAL A 137 81.05 -68.71 42.51
C VAL A 137 81.01 -68.56 44.04
N GLN A 138 80.83 -69.66 44.77
CA GLN A 138 80.88 -69.65 46.24
C GLN A 138 82.29 -69.37 46.78
N VAL A 139 83.36 -69.81 46.08
CA VAL A 139 84.75 -69.53 46.48
C VAL A 139 85.10 -68.07 46.26
N LEU A 140 84.76 -67.52 45.09
CA LEU A 140 85.02 -66.11 44.75
C LEU A 140 84.31 -65.15 45.70
N GLN A 141 83.11 -65.49 46.14
CA GLN A 141 82.37 -64.69 47.13
C GLN A 141 83.13 -64.51 48.45
N GLN A 142 83.89 -65.53 48.88
CA GLN A 142 84.59 -65.49 50.16
C GLN A 142 85.94 -64.75 50.08
N SER A 143 86.66 -64.84 48.96
CA SER A 143 88.04 -64.30 48.84
C SER A 143 88.13 -62.85 48.38
N LEU A 144 87.18 -62.37 47.55
CA LEU A 144 87.23 -61.03 46.95
C LEU A 144 87.21 -59.85 47.94
N PRO A 145 86.49 -59.88 49.07
CA PRO A 145 86.50 -58.78 50.04
C PRO A 145 87.90 -58.46 50.59
N GLU A 146 88.74 -59.49 50.78
CA GLU A 146 90.09 -59.33 51.32
C GLU A 146 91.04 -58.68 50.31
N ARG A 147 90.99 -59.13 49.04
CA ARG A 147 91.78 -58.54 47.93
C ARG A 147 91.46 -57.07 47.73
N TRP A 148 90.18 -56.70 47.73
CA TRP A 148 89.77 -55.30 47.59
C TRP A 148 90.32 -54.39 48.69
N GLN A 149 90.47 -54.92 49.91
CA GLN A 149 91.06 -54.19 51.02
C GLN A 149 92.57 -53.92 50.83
N HIS A 150 93.28 -54.85 50.18
CA HIS A 150 94.69 -54.71 49.85
C HIS A 150 94.93 -53.62 48.80
N THR A 151 94.18 -53.64 47.69
CA THR A 151 94.28 -52.63 46.63
C THR A 151 94.03 -51.20 47.15
N LYS A 152 93.11 -51.03 48.10
CA LYS A 152 92.82 -49.73 48.75
C LYS A 152 94.01 -49.16 49.53
N LYS A 153 94.79 -50.00 50.21
CA LYS A 153 95.98 -49.54 50.95
C LYS A 153 97.08 -49.05 50.01
N LEU A 154 97.25 -49.70 48.87
CA LEU A 154 98.28 -49.36 47.89
C LEU A 154 98.04 -47.97 47.27
N SER A 155 96.78 -47.61 46.99
CA SER A 155 96.44 -46.29 46.41
C SER A 155 96.62 -45.12 47.39
N GLU A 156 96.34 -45.31 48.68
CA GLU A 156 96.53 -44.29 49.71
C GLU A 156 98.02 -43.94 49.92
N GLN A 157 98.92 -44.91 49.77
CA GLN A 157 100.37 -44.68 49.84
C GLN A 157 100.87 -43.76 48.73
N TRP A 158 100.42 -43.99 47.48
CA TRP A 158 100.83 -43.17 46.34
C TRP A 158 100.28 -41.74 46.40
N ARG A 159 99.08 -41.55 46.95
CA ARG A 159 98.48 -40.21 47.09
C ARG A 159 99.33 -39.27 47.94
N GLN A 160 99.99 -39.79 48.97
CA GLN A 160 100.88 -39.00 49.82
C GLN A 160 102.17 -38.57 49.09
N GLN A 161 102.64 -39.35 48.12
CA GLN A 161 103.91 -39.08 47.43
C GLN A 161 103.81 -37.99 46.35
N ILE A 162 102.61 -37.67 45.82
CA ILE A 162 102.42 -36.80 44.64
C ILE A 162 101.86 -35.38 44.94
N SER A 163 101.68 -35.00 46.21
CA SER A 163 100.95 -33.78 46.60
C SER A 163 101.58 -32.45 46.15
N THR A 164 102.91 -32.34 46.08
CA THR A 164 103.63 -31.09 45.78
C THR A 164 103.54 -30.66 44.30
N PRO A 165 103.80 -31.52 43.30
CA PRO A 165 103.71 -31.13 41.88
C PRO A 165 102.30 -30.73 41.42
N MET A 166 101.24 -31.26 42.06
CA MET A 166 99.84 -30.94 41.71
C MET A 166 99.46 -29.46 41.96
N ALA A 167 100.00 -28.83 43.00
CA ALA A 167 99.59 -27.47 43.40
C ALA A 167 100.05 -26.38 42.42
N LYS A 168 101.16 -26.59 41.69
CA LYS A 168 101.74 -25.59 40.79
C LYS A 168 100.89 -25.38 39.53
N GLU A 169 100.40 -26.46 38.93
CA GLU A 169 99.67 -26.42 37.66
C GLU A 169 98.24 -25.89 37.79
N ALA A 170 97.60 -26.13 38.95
CA ALA A 170 96.28 -25.58 39.28
C ALA A 170 96.24 -24.04 39.37
N SER A 171 97.39 -23.37 39.54
CA SER A 171 97.46 -21.91 39.55
C SER A 171 97.42 -21.29 38.15
N HIS A 172 98.01 -21.97 37.15
CA HIS A 172 98.09 -21.50 35.77
C HIS A 172 96.70 -21.45 35.09
N VAL A 173 95.89 -22.49 35.31
CA VAL A 173 94.55 -22.61 34.70
C VAL A 173 93.59 -21.51 35.16
N ARG A 174 93.68 -21.05 36.43
CA ARG A 174 92.80 -19.98 36.96
C ARG A 174 92.96 -18.64 36.24
N MET A 175 94.16 -18.32 35.78
CA MET A 175 94.46 -17.06 35.11
C MET A 175 93.81 -16.98 33.72
N GLN A 176 93.80 -18.08 32.97
CA GLN A 176 93.22 -18.13 31.62
C GLN A 176 91.69 -17.97 31.63
N VAL A 177 91.01 -18.54 32.63
CA VAL A 177 89.54 -18.42 32.80
C VAL A 177 89.10 -16.96 32.97
N THR A 178 89.87 -16.16 33.71
CA THR A 178 89.54 -14.75 33.98
C THR A 178 89.68 -13.89 32.71
N ALA A 179 90.69 -14.16 31.89
CA ALA A 179 90.90 -13.44 30.62
C ALA A 179 89.76 -13.67 29.62
N PHE A 180 89.26 -14.91 29.51
CA PHE A 180 88.19 -15.25 28.58
C PHE A 180 86.85 -14.57 28.93
N SER A 181 86.55 -14.40 30.23
CA SER A 181 85.31 -13.73 30.68
C SER A 181 85.21 -12.28 30.19
N SER A 182 86.33 -11.58 29.99
CA SER A 182 86.34 -10.20 29.49
C SER A 182 86.17 -10.14 27.97
N LYS A 183 86.77 -11.10 27.25
CA LYS A 183 86.71 -11.21 25.78
C LYS A 183 85.29 -11.40 25.27
N GLN A 184 84.49 -12.19 25.99
CA GLN A 184 83.09 -12.46 25.64
C GLN A 184 82.20 -11.21 25.62
N ILE A 185 82.39 -10.28 26.56
CA ILE A 185 81.55 -9.09 26.69
C ILE A 185 81.77 -8.14 25.50
N GLN A 186 83.03 -7.98 25.09
CA GLN A 186 83.39 -7.13 23.95
C GLN A 186 82.79 -7.65 22.64
N PHE A 187 82.75 -8.98 22.46
CA PHE A 187 82.15 -9.59 21.28
C PHE A 187 80.65 -9.32 21.16
N ARG A 188 79.90 -9.37 22.27
CA ARG A 188 78.44 -9.14 22.28
C ARG A 188 78.06 -7.72 21.86
N GLU A 189 78.83 -6.72 22.26
CA GLU A 189 78.58 -5.33 21.83
C GLU A 189 78.81 -5.12 20.33
N GLN A 190 79.79 -5.82 19.74
CA GLN A 190 80.06 -5.77 18.31
C GLN A 190 78.98 -6.50 17.50
N PHE A 191 78.48 -7.64 18.00
CA PHE A 191 77.42 -8.42 17.37
C PHE A 191 76.14 -7.61 17.13
N ARG A 192 75.69 -6.83 18.13
CA ARG A 192 74.45 -6.01 18.04
C ARG A 192 74.57 -4.78 17.15
N LYS A 193 75.78 -4.31 16.86
CA LYS A 193 76.03 -3.18 15.95
C LYS A 193 76.23 -3.63 14.50
N SER A 194 76.08 -4.92 14.21
CA SER A 194 76.23 -5.44 12.85
C SER A 194 75.10 -4.96 11.94
N ALA A 195 75.42 -4.71 10.66
CA ALA A 195 74.43 -4.28 9.67
C ALA A 195 73.34 -5.34 9.38
N ALA A 196 73.51 -6.56 9.87
CA ALA A 196 72.57 -7.66 9.70
C ALA A 196 71.20 -7.39 10.37
N PHE A 197 71.14 -6.49 11.35
CA PHE A 197 69.92 -6.06 12.04
C PHE A 197 69.20 -4.86 11.37
N HIS A 198 69.81 -4.25 10.34
CA HIS A 198 69.30 -3.04 9.68
C HIS A 198 68.83 -3.28 8.24
N ARG A 199 67.94 -2.39 7.78
CA ARG A 199 67.27 -2.41 6.46
C ARG A 199 68.25 -2.41 5.28
N ASP A 200 69.29 -1.59 5.36
CA ASP A 200 70.23 -1.33 4.27
C ASP A 200 71.49 -2.18 4.45
N CYS A 201 71.34 -3.51 4.42
CA CYS A 201 72.50 -4.40 4.38
C CYS A 201 73.16 -4.29 2.98
N PRO A 202 74.40 -3.77 2.86
CA PRO A 202 75.04 -3.49 1.58
C PRO A 202 75.59 -4.74 0.87
N MET A 203 75.55 -5.90 1.52
CA MET A 203 75.98 -7.21 1.00
C MET A 203 74.86 -8.24 1.19
N PRO A 204 74.85 -9.37 0.45
CA PRO A 204 73.88 -10.45 0.65
C PRO A 204 73.84 -10.85 2.13
N ALA A 205 72.64 -10.90 2.71
CA ALA A 205 72.46 -11.18 4.14
C ALA A 205 73.10 -12.52 4.56
N GLU A 206 73.16 -13.49 3.64
CA GLU A 206 73.79 -14.79 3.82
C GLU A 206 75.30 -14.70 4.12
N ASP A 207 76.05 -13.87 3.39
CA ASP A 207 77.50 -13.73 3.58
C ASP A 207 77.85 -13.11 4.94
N MET A 208 76.99 -12.21 5.43
CA MET A 208 77.17 -11.56 6.72
C MET A 208 76.82 -12.48 7.89
N LEU A 209 75.76 -13.28 7.75
CA LEU A 209 75.37 -14.32 8.70
C LEU A 209 76.46 -15.39 8.84
N ASP A 210 77.07 -15.82 7.74
CA ASP A 210 78.14 -16.82 7.75
C ASP A 210 79.43 -16.32 8.42
N LYS A 211 79.74 -15.03 8.27
CA LYS A 211 80.87 -14.40 8.97
C LYS A 211 80.66 -14.41 10.48
N LEU A 212 79.47 -13.98 10.95
CA LEU A 212 79.12 -13.97 12.37
C LEU A 212 79.10 -15.39 12.97
N LYS A 213 78.69 -16.39 12.18
CA LYS A 213 78.72 -17.81 12.58
C LYS A 213 80.13 -18.32 12.84
N LYS A 214 81.09 -18.01 11.95
CA LYS A 214 82.50 -18.41 12.10
C LYS A 214 83.14 -17.77 13.34
N ASP A 215 82.83 -16.51 13.61
CA ASP A 215 83.37 -15.79 14.77
C ASP A 215 82.88 -16.40 16.11
N ILE A 216 81.61 -16.82 16.20
CA ILE A 216 81.07 -17.50 17.38
C ILE A 216 81.73 -18.88 17.58
N GLN A 217 81.93 -19.64 16.50
CA GLN A 217 82.51 -20.98 16.57
C GLN A 217 83.95 -20.96 17.11
N ALA A 218 84.77 -19.99 16.70
CA ALA A 218 86.15 -19.83 17.20
C ALA A 218 86.20 -19.59 18.72
N LEU A 219 85.24 -18.83 19.27
CA LEU A 219 85.15 -18.59 20.72
C LEU A 219 84.68 -19.84 21.49
N GLN A 220 83.87 -20.71 20.88
CA GLN A 220 83.41 -21.95 21.52
C GLN A 220 84.55 -22.97 21.68
N GLU A 221 85.45 -23.09 20.70
CA GLU A 221 86.60 -24.01 20.75
C GLU A 221 87.54 -23.67 21.92
N GLU A 222 87.80 -22.37 22.14
CA GLU A 222 88.63 -21.88 23.25
C GLU A 222 88.01 -22.18 24.64
N VAL A 223 86.68 -22.16 24.77
CA VAL A 223 85.98 -22.55 26.00
C VAL A 223 86.13 -24.04 26.30
N GLN A 224 86.09 -24.89 25.27
CA GLN A 224 86.20 -26.34 25.45
C GLN A 224 87.57 -26.75 25.98
N GLU A 225 88.65 -26.11 25.52
CA GLU A 225 90.01 -26.36 26.02
C GLU A 225 90.17 -25.94 27.49
N LEU A 226 89.66 -24.75 27.86
CA LEU A 226 89.71 -24.27 29.24
C LEU A 226 88.94 -25.17 30.21
N THR A 227 87.80 -25.70 29.77
CA THR A 227 86.96 -26.60 30.58
C THR A 227 87.63 -27.95 30.83
N LYS A 228 88.33 -28.50 29.84
CA LYS A 228 89.09 -29.77 29.99
C LYS A 228 90.24 -29.61 30.98
N SER A 229 91.01 -28.54 30.88
CA SER A 229 92.12 -28.24 31.80
C SER A 229 91.63 -27.94 33.21
N GLY A 230 90.49 -27.27 33.37
CA GLY A 230 89.89 -26.98 34.68
C GLY A 230 89.49 -28.22 35.48
N LYS A 231 88.84 -29.20 34.83
CA LYS A 231 88.43 -30.46 35.48
C LYS A 231 89.60 -31.29 35.97
N LEU A 232 90.74 -31.24 35.27
CA LEU A 232 91.93 -32.03 35.55
C LEU A 232 92.63 -31.63 36.86
N PHE A 233 92.66 -30.33 37.14
CA PHE A 233 93.39 -29.73 38.26
C PHE A 233 92.46 -29.18 39.35
N GLU A 234 91.19 -29.61 39.35
CA GLU A 234 90.16 -29.18 40.31
C GLU A 234 89.94 -27.65 40.35
N VAL A 235 90.05 -26.99 39.19
CA VAL A 235 89.79 -25.55 39.01
C VAL A 235 88.39 -25.33 38.43
N HIS A 236 87.58 -24.52 39.10
CA HIS A 236 86.22 -24.18 38.66
C HIS A 236 86.22 -23.20 37.47
N VAL A 237 85.61 -23.60 36.35
CA VAL A 237 85.38 -22.76 35.15
C VAL A 237 83.89 -22.38 35.07
N PRO A 238 83.52 -21.09 35.09
CA PRO A 238 82.13 -20.65 35.01
C PRO A 238 81.53 -20.80 33.59
N GLU A 239 80.20 -20.89 33.49
CA GLU A 239 79.50 -20.87 32.20
C GLU A 239 79.42 -19.45 31.61
N PHE A 240 79.81 -19.30 30.35
CA PHE A 240 79.85 -18.04 29.61
C PHE A 240 78.48 -17.72 28.95
N SER A 241 77.56 -17.06 29.68
CA SER A 241 76.15 -16.85 29.28
C SER A 241 75.92 -15.96 28.04
N GLN A 242 76.76 -14.95 27.79
CA GLN A 242 76.55 -13.98 26.70
C GLN A 242 76.79 -14.55 25.28
N LEU A 243 77.56 -15.65 25.17
CA LEU A 243 77.95 -16.29 23.91
C LEU A 243 76.78 -17.17 23.44
N LYS A 244 76.16 -17.89 24.38
CA LYS A 244 74.89 -18.61 24.17
C LYS A 244 73.78 -17.68 23.69
N GLN A 245 73.73 -16.43 24.20
CA GLN A 245 72.73 -15.46 23.73
C GLN A 245 72.97 -15.02 22.27
N CYS A 246 74.22 -14.75 21.88
CA CYS A 246 74.55 -14.41 20.49
C CYS A 246 74.25 -15.56 19.51
N GLU A 247 74.43 -16.81 19.94
CA GLU A 247 74.11 -18.00 19.16
C GLU A 247 72.61 -18.11 18.88
N ASN A 248 71.77 -17.89 19.89
CA ASN A 248 70.32 -17.87 19.73
C ASN A 248 69.85 -16.72 18.83
N GLU A 249 70.37 -15.50 19.05
CA GLU A 249 70.03 -14.32 18.24
C GLU A 249 70.41 -14.51 16.76
N LEU A 250 71.51 -15.23 16.45
CA LEU A 250 71.94 -15.52 15.08
C LEU A 250 70.98 -16.47 14.34
N VAL A 251 70.47 -17.50 15.02
CA VAL A 251 69.49 -18.45 14.45
C VAL A 251 68.20 -17.71 14.09
N LEU A 252 67.73 -16.86 14.99
CA LEU A 252 66.53 -16.06 14.79
C LEU A 252 66.70 -15.05 13.64
N LEU A 253 67.88 -14.46 13.48
CA LEU A 253 68.16 -13.53 12.38
C LEU A 253 68.19 -14.22 11.01
N ALA A 254 68.71 -15.45 10.93
CA ALA A 254 68.70 -16.24 9.71
C ALA A 254 67.28 -16.61 9.27
N GLU A 255 66.41 -16.97 10.22
CA GLU A 255 65.00 -17.27 9.95
C GLU A 255 64.25 -16.04 9.38
N LEU A 256 64.47 -14.86 9.95
CA LEU A 256 63.84 -13.63 9.49
C LEU A 256 64.26 -13.25 8.05
N TRP A 257 65.56 -13.34 7.73
CA TRP A 257 66.06 -13.00 6.39
C TRP A 257 65.58 -13.97 5.31
N GLN A 258 65.55 -15.28 5.59
CA GLN A 258 64.97 -16.26 4.66
C GLN A 258 63.49 -15.95 4.35
N TYR A 259 62.75 -15.50 5.37
CA TYR A 259 61.35 -15.13 5.20
C TYR A 259 61.18 -13.82 4.41
N ILE A 260 62.05 -12.82 4.63
CA ILE A 260 62.09 -11.58 3.85
C ILE A 260 62.34 -11.87 2.37
N ASP A 261 63.30 -12.75 2.05
CA ASP A 261 63.62 -13.09 0.67
C ASP A 261 62.48 -13.85 -0.01
N LYS A 262 61.82 -14.77 0.72
CA LYS A 262 60.60 -15.44 0.24
C LYS A 262 59.51 -14.42 -0.14
N VAL A 263 59.25 -13.43 0.71
CA VAL A 263 58.25 -12.39 0.42
C VAL A 263 58.67 -11.52 -0.76
N LYS A 264 59.93 -11.06 -0.83
CA LYS A 264 60.44 -10.25 -1.94
C LYS A 264 60.34 -10.95 -3.30
N ILE A 265 60.66 -12.24 -3.37
CA ILE A 265 60.56 -13.01 -4.62
C ILE A 265 59.10 -13.08 -5.08
N GLN A 266 58.17 -13.35 -4.16
CA GLN A 266 56.74 -13.45 -4.50
C GLN A 266 56.14 -12.09 -4.89
N LEU A 267 56.53 -11.00 -4.21
CA LEU A 267 56.11 -9.65 -4.57
C LEU A 267 56.56 -9.26 -5.98
N LYS A 268 57.80 -9.59 -6.35
CA LYS A 268 58.33 -9.31 -7.68
C LYS A 268 57.57 -10.05 -8.79
N VAL A 269 57.19 -11.31 -8.53
CA VAL A 269 56.34 -12.08 -9.47
C VAL A 269 54.99 -11.40 -9.68
N TRP A 270 54.40 -10.80 -8.64
CA TRP A 270 53.12 -10.11 -8.75
C TRP A 270 53.25 -8.74 -9.43
N GLU A 271 54.34 -8.01 -9.20
CA GLU A 271 54.60 -6.72 -9.84
C GLU A 271 54.71 -6.85 -11.37
N ASP A 272 55.28 -7.96 -11.86
CA ASP A 272 55.45 -8.23 -13.28
C ASP A 272 54.17 -8.74 -13.99
N THR A 273 53.10 -9.07 -13.26
CA THR A 273 51.85 -9.57 -13.86
C THR A 273 50.89 -8.45 -14.33
N PRO A 274 50.23 -8.57 -15.50
CA PRO A 274 49.24 -7.59 -15.96
C PRO A 274 48.04 -7.49 -15.01
N TRP A 275 47.66 -6.27 -14.64
CA TRP A 275 46.65 -6.05 -13.59
C TRP A 275 45.26 -6.60 -13.91
N THR A 276 44.92 -6.89 -15.16
CA THR A 276 43.64 -7.50 -15.59
C THR A 276 43.61 -9.03 -15.41
N GLN A 277 44.77 -9.69 -15.48
CA GLN A 277 44.91 -11.15 -15.37
C GLN A 277 45.20 -11.63 -13.94
N VAL A 278 45.47 -10.68 -13.03
CA VAL A 278 45.77 -10.95 -11.63
C VAL A 278 44.51 -11.36 -10.85
N ASP A 279 44.60 -12.44 -10.09
CA ASP A 279 43.59 -12.79 -9.09
C ASP A 279 43.84 -12.00 -7.79
N LEU A 280 43.13 -10.87 -7.63
CA LEU A 280 43.28 -9.98 -6.48
C LEU A 280 42.84 -10.65 -5.17
N ASP A 281 41.91 -11.61 -5.20
CA ASP A 281 41.41 -12.29 -4.01
C ASP A 281 42.44 -13.31 -3.51
N ALA A 282 43.07 -14.04 -4.44
CA ALA A 282 44.19 -14.93 -4.11
C ALA A 282 45.38 -14.15 -3.52
N LEU A 283 45.68 -12.97 -4.07
CA LEU A 283 46.74 -12.09 -3.55
C LEU A 283 46.44 -11.55 -2.15
N GLU A 284 45.21 -11.09 -1.90
CA GLU A 284 44.81 -10.61 -0.58
C GLU A 284 44.88 -11.75 0.45
N MET A 285 44.47 -12.97 0.08
CA MET A 285 44.56 -14.15 0.93
C MET A 285 46.01 -14.50 1.27
N GLN A 286 46.92 -14.46 0.28
CA GLN A 286 48.34 -14.71 0.50
C GLN A 286 49.00 -13.64 1.39
N CYS A 287 48.68 -12.36 1.21
CA CYS A 287 49.16 -11.29 2.10
C CYS A 287 48.63 -11.46 3.54
N LYS A 288 47.38 -11.91 3.73
CA LYS A 288 46.82 -12.25 5.05
C LYS A 288 47.54 -13.43 5.70
N VAL A 289 47.96 -14.43 4.91
CA VAL A 289 48.80 -15.54 5.39
C VAL A 289 50.15 -15.01 5.85
N TYR A 290 50.83 -14.18 5.06
CA TYR A 290 52.11 -13.61 5.47
C TYR A 290 52.03 -12.77 6.74
N MET A 291 50.95 -11.99 6.93
CA MET A 291 50.70 -11.27 8.18
C MET A 291 50.43 -12.17 9.38
N ARG A 292 49.88 -13.37 9.18
CA ARG A 292 49.70 -14.37 10.23
C ARG A 292 51.05 -15.00 10.61
N ASP A 293 51.85 -15.36 9.62
CA ASP A 293 53.15 -15.97 9.80
C ASP A 293 54.11 -15.01 10.54
N ILE A 294 54.14 -13.73 10.18
CA ILE A 294 54.91 -12.68 10.89
C ILE A 294 54.48 -12.55 12.36
N LYS A 295 53.20 -12.74 12.69
CA LYS A 295 52.72 -12.69 14.08
C LYS A 295 53.14 -13.89 14.93
N LEU A 296 53.39 -15.04 14.30
CA LEU A 296 53.80 -16.29 14.94
C LEU A 296 55.31 -16.32 15.25
N MET A 297 56.11 -15.46 14.62
CA MET A 297 57.54 -15.30 14.88
C MET A 297 57.84 -14.81 16.30
N ASP A 298 59.05 -15.09 16.78
CA ASP A 298 59.47 -14.82 18.16
C ASP A 298 59.36 -13.33 18.52
N LYS A 299 59.02 -13.04 19.78
CA LYS A 299 58.83 -11.69 20.31
C LYS A 299 60.12 -10.88 20.28
N GLU A 300 61.28 -11.52 20.39
CA GLU A 300 62.59 -10.85 20.34
C GLU A 300 62.85 -10.17 18.97
N MET A 301 62.34 -10.75 17.88
CA MET A 301 62.52 -10.22 16.52
C MET A 301 61.76 -8.91 16.27
N ARG A 302 60.72 -8.61 17.07
CA ARG A 302 59.82 -7.47 16.84
C ARG A 302 60.49 -6.11 17.00
N SER A 303 61.58 -6.06 17.77
CA SER A 303 62.36 -4.84 17.98
C SER A 303 63.35 -4.55 16.85
N TRP A 304 63.48 -5.44 15.88
CA TRP A 304 64.44 -5.30 14.78
C TRP A 304 63.82 -4.53 13.61
N ASP A 305 64.60 -3.63 13.02
CA ASP A 305 64.15 -2.77 11.91
C ASP A 305 63.61 -3.59 10.73
N ASN A 306 64.23 -4.74 10.45
CA ASN A 306 63.86 -5.64 9.35
C ASN A 306 62.44 -6.22 9.51
N PHE A 307 62.03 -6.49 10.76
CA PHE A 307 60.70 -7.01 11.06
C PHE A 307 59.62 -5.93 10.86
N ILE A 308 59.90 -4.72 11.36
CA ILE A 308 58.99 -3.57 11.24
C ILE A 308 58.76 -3.24 9.76
N TRP A 309 59.84 -3.19 8.97
CA TRP A 309 59.77 -2.91 7.54
C TRP A 309 58.94 -3.94 6.77
N LEU A 310 59.14 -5.25 7.04
CA LEU A 310 58.39 -6.31 6.38
C LEU A 310 56.88 -6.22 6.72
N GLN A 311 56.56 -5.94 7.99
CA GLN A 311 55.18 -5.80 8.44
C GLN A 311 54.46 -4.60 7.79
N GLU A 312 55.14 -3.45 7.68
CA GLU A 312 54.58 -2.26 7.03
C GLU A 312 54.37 -2.45 5.53
N THR A 313 55.33 -3.09 4.85
CA THR A 313 55.25 -3.36 3.41
C THR A 313 54.02 -4.20 3.06
N ILE A 314 53.77 -5.30 3.79
CA ILE A 314 52.61 -6.17 3.55
C ILE A 314 51.29 -5.46 3.90
N LYS A 315 51.28 -4.62 4.94
CA LYS A 315 50.10 -3.84 5.31
C LYS A 315 49.74 -2.80 4.23
N ASN A 316 50.72 -2.12 3.65
CA ASN A 316 50.49 -1.13 2.59
C ASN A 316 49.97 -1.78 1.30
N ILE A 317 50.49 -2.97 0.95
CA ILE A 317 50.02 -3.74 -0.21
C ILE A 317 48.57 -4.19 -0.03
N LEU A 318 48.18 -4.64 1.18
CA LEU A 318 46.79 -5.02 1.47
C LEU A 318 45.78 -3.88 1.25
N VAL A 319 46.16 -2.64 1.62
CA VAL A 319 45.30 -1.47 1.40
C VAL A 319 45.25 -1.09 -0.08
N ALA A 320 46.40 -1.08 -0.77
CA ALA A 320 46.46 -0.79 -2.20
C ALA A 320 45.63 -1.80 -3.03
N LEU A 321 45.65 -3.09 -2.69
CA LEU A 321 44.86 -4.13 -3.38
C LEU A 321 43.35 -3.87 -3.30
N ARG A 322 42.84 -3.31 -2.19
CA ARG A 322 41.42 -2.94 -2.05
C ARG A 322 41.03 -1.78 -2.97
N ALA A 323 41.86 -0.74 -3.03
CA ALA A 323 41.66 0.36 -3.96
C ALA A 323 41.68 -0.11 -5.42
N ILE A 324 42.60 -1.02 -5.77
CA ILE A 324 42.69 -1.62 -7.12
C ILE A 324 41.44 -2.47 -7.43
N HIS A 325 40.89 -3.19 -6.44
CA HIS A 325 39.65 -3.94 -6.60
C HIS A 325 38.47 -3.02 -6.96
N GLN A 326 38.36 -1.85 -6.32
CA GLN A 326 37.32 -0.87 -6.63
C GLN A 326 37.50 -0.24 -8.03
N LEU A 327 38.75 -0.04 -8.48
CA LEU A 327 39.07 0.49 -9.80
C LEU A 327 38.79 -0.46 -10.97
N ARG A 328 38.46 -1.74 -10.70
CA ARG A 328 37.94 -2.68 -11.73
C ARG A 328 36.47 -2.47 -12.08
N ASN A 329 35.77 -1.53 -11.43
CA ASN A 329 34.36 -1.30 -11.70
C ASN A 329 34.14 -0.85 -13.16
N PRO A 330 33.29 -1.53 -13.95
CA PRO A 330 33.04 -1.21 -15.35
C PRO A 330 32.39 0.17 -15.57
N ALA A 331 31.88 0.81 -14.52
CA ALA A 331 31.35 2.16 -14.59
C ALA A 331 32.44 3.23 -14.84
N ILE A 332 33.72 2.89 -14.62
CA ILE A 332 34.85 3.80 -14.78
C ILE A 332 35.17 4.00 -16.27
N LYS A 333 35.30 5.27 -16.68
CA LYS A 333 35.58 5.73 -18.05
C LYS A 333 36.80 6.65 -18.01
N GLU A 334 37.31 7.03 -19.18
CA GLU A 334 38.50 7.90 -19.33
C GLU A 334 38.44 9.21 -18.50
N ARG A 335 37.26 9.80 -18.34
CA ARG A 335 37.02 10.98 -17.49
C ARG A 335 37.25 10.76 -15.98
N HIS A 336 37.14 9.52 -15.53
CA HIS A 336 37.40 9.12 -14.14
C HIS A 336 38.89 8.83 -13.94
N TRP A 337 39.55 8.24 -14.94
CA TRP A 337 41.02 8.05 -14.97
C TRP A 337 41.80 9.36 -14.98
N THR A 338 41.34 10.34 -15.78
CA THR A 338 41.92 11.70 -15.80
C THR A 338 41.76 12.42 -14.45
N ARG A 339 40.66 12.20 -13.73
CA ARG A 339 40.48 12.73 -12.37
C ARG A 339 41.38 12.03 -11.35
N LEU A 340 41.51 10.71 -11.45
CA LEU A 340 42.44 9.95 -10.59
C LEU A 340 43.88 10.43 -10.82
N SER A 341 44.29 10.62 -12.07
CA SER A 341 45.59 11.19 -12.47
C SER A 341 45.82 12.59 -11.88
N SER A 342 44.80 13.46 -11.90
CA SER A 342 44.89 14.77 -11.26
C SER A 342 45.01 14.72 -9.73
N ALA A 343 44.43 13.70 -9.08
CA ALA A 343 44.47 13.54 -7.64
C ALA A 343 45.78 12.91 -7.15
N THR A 344 46.35 11.96 -7.91
CA THR A 344 47.62 11.31 -7.60
C THR A 344 48.84 12.12 -8.06
N GLN A 345 48.65 13.16 -8.89
CA GLN A 345 49.70 13.97 -9.53
C GLN A 345 50.67 13.19 -10.42
N VAL A 346 50.30 11.98 -10.84
CA VAL A 346 51.10 11.13 -11.74
C VAL A 346 50.34 10.97 -13.06
N PRO A 347 50.94 11.28 -14.23
CA PRO A 347 50.28 11.12 -15.52
C PRO A 347 50.05 9.63 -15.80
N LEU A 348 48.79 9.21 -15.72
CA LEU A 348 48.37 7.83 -15.94
C LEU A 348 47.57 7.69 -17.24
N SER A 349 48.03 6.82 -18.13
CA SER A 349 47.24 6.23 -19.22
C SER A 349 47.11 4.73 -18.97
N VAL A 350 46.17 4.34 -18.10
CA VAL A 350 45.96 2.93 -17.75
C VAL A 350 45.30 2.23 -18.93
N THR A 351 46.04 1.32 -19.57
CA THR A 351 45.53 0.36 -20.57
C THR A 351 45.47 -1.04 -19.98
N ASP A 352 44.73 -1.96 -20.60
CA ASP A 352 44.51 -3.33 -20.11
C ASP A 352 45.81 -4.17 -19.95
N GLU A 353 46.92 -3.70 -20.54
CA GLU A 353 48.25 -4.34 -20.52
C GLU A 353 49.18 -3.82 -19.40
N THR A 354 48.77 -2.85 -18.59
CA THR A 354 49.64 -2.28 -17.54
C THR A 354 50.01 -3.30 -16.46
N PRO A 355 51.29 -3.40 -16.05
CA PRO A 355 51.70 -4.30 -14.98
C PRO A 355 51.20 -3.79 -13.62
N LEU A 356 50.85 -4.71 -12.71
CA LEU A 356 50.37 -4.37 -11.37
C LEU A 356 51.39 -3.52 -10.58
N GLY A 357 52.69 -3.69 -10.86
CA GLY A 357 53.77 -2.91 -10.27
C GLY A 357 53.64 -1.40 -10.53
N GLU A 358 53.18 -0.99 -11.71
CA GLU A 358 52.95 0.44 -12.01
C GLU A 358 51.79 1.00 -11.19
N LEU A 359 50.72 0.23 -10.94
CA LEU A 359 49.60 0.64 -10.08
C LEU A 359 49.97 0.66 -8.59
N LEU A 360 50.82 -0.27 -8.13
CA LEU A 360 51.31 -0.29 -6.76
C LEU A 360 52.31 0.85 -6.47
N SER A 361 53.03 1.32 -7.50
CA SER A 361 53.95 2.48 -7.41
C SER A 361 53.25 3.81 -7.13
N LEU A 362 51.93 3.88 -7.37
CA LEU A 362 51.10 5.08 -7.15
C LEU A 362 50.76 5.33 -5.67
N GLU A 363 51.24 4.48 -4.75
CA GLU A 363 50.95 4.56 -3.33
C GLU A 363 49.44 4.68 -3.03
N LEU A 364 48.61 3.89 -3.74
CA LEU A 364 47.14 3.96 -3.65
C LEU A 364 46.59 3.79 -2.22
N HIS A 365 47.39 3.22 -1.31
CA HIS A 365 47.09 3.16 0.13
C HIS A 365 46.92 4.53 0.80
N ARG A 366 47.34 5.63 0.17
CA ARG A 366 47.18 7.02 0.66
C ARG A 366 45.96 7.74 0.10
N PHE A 367 45.31 7.16 -0.91
CA PHE A 367 44.23 7.81 -1.68
C PHE A 367 42.96 6.94 -1.77
N GLU A 368 42.77 6.00 -0.84
CA GLU A 368 41.62 5.06 -0.81
C GLU A 368 40.27 5.80 -0.85
N ASP A 369 40.08 6.82 -0.01
CA ASP A 369 38.85 7.62 0.04
C ASP A 369 38.55 8.35 -1.29
N VAL A 370 39.58 8.76 -2.01
CA VAL A 370 39.46 9.45 -3.30
C VAL A 370 39.04 8.47 -4.39
N VAL A 371 39.61 7.26 -4.37
CA VAL A 371 39.22 6.16 -5.27
C VAL A 371 37.77 5.78 -5.02
N GLU A 372 37.36 5.58 -3.76
CA GLU A 372 35.99 5.23 -3.40
C GLU A 372 34.98 6.28 -3.90
N SER A 373 35.26 7.57 -3.70
CA SER A 373 34.41 8.67 -4.17
C SER A 373 34.29 8.72 -5.70
N ILE A 374 35.38 8.44 -6.43
CA ILE A 374 35.37 8.41 -7.90
C ILE A 374 34.53 7.22 -8.41
N VAL A 375 34.65 6.05 -7.77
CA VAL A 375 33.92 4.83 -8.14
C VAL A 375 32.43 4.96 -7.84
N GLU A 376 32.07 5.54 -6.70
CA GLU A 376 30.67 5.85 -6.37
C GLU A 376 30.05 6.79 -7.39
N ARG A 377 30.77 7.88 -7.73
CA ARG A 377 30.33 8.83 -8.76
C ARG A 377 30.18 8.18 -10.12
N ALA A 378 31.15 7.37 -10.56
CA ALA A 378 31.09 6.65 -11.83
C ALA A 378 29.86 5.72 -11.89
N SER A 379 29.57 5.02 -10.80
CA SER A 379 28.41 4.13 -10.69
C SER A 379 27.09 4.89 -10.80
N LYS A 380 26.96 6.07 -10.16
CA LYS A 380 25.78 6.94 -10.28
C LYS A 380 25.64 7.58 -11.66
N GLU A 381 26.75 7.96 -12.29
CA GLU A 381 26.77 8.47 -13.66
C GLU A 381 26.32 7.40 -14.67
N LEU A 382 26.72 6.13 -14.49
CA LEU A 382 26.28 5.01 -15.34
C LEU A 382 24.75 4.79 -15.27
N VAL A 383 24.16 4.90 -14.09
CA VAL A 383 22.68 4.81 -13.93
C VAL A 383 21.99 5.95 -14.68
N THR A 384 22.52 7.18 -14.58
CA THR A 384 21.99 8.35 -15.30
C THR A 384 22.07 8.15 -16.82
N GLU A 385 23.18 7.58 -17.30
CA GLU A 385 23.39 7.30 -18.72
C GLU A 385 22.44 6.23 -19.26
N ARG A 386 22.13 5.19 -18.46
CA ARG A 386 21.13 4.17 -18.81
C ARG A 386 19.73 4.77 -18.90
N ILE A 387 19.31 5.55 -17.90
CA ILE A 387 17.99 6.18 -17.88
C ILE A 387 17.83 7.12 -19.10
N LEU A 388 18.85 7.92 -19.43
CA LEU A 388 18.80 8.79 -20.61
C LEU A 388 18.73 8.00 -21.93
N ALA A 389 19.42 6.86 -22.03
CA ALA A 389 19.36 5.99 -23.20
C ALA A 389 18.00 5.30 -23.34
N GLU A 390 17.40 4.83 -22.24
CA GLU A 390 16.05 4.28 -22.21
C GLU A 390 15.00 5.33 -22.59
N LEU A 391 15.15 6.56 -22.10
CA LEU A 391 14.28 7.67 -22.44
C LEU A 391 14.39 8.01 -23.94
N GLU A 392 15.61 8.10 -24.48
CA GLU A 392 15.84 8.30 -25.92
C GLU A 392 15.21 7.20 -26.78
N ALA A 393 15.35 5.93 -26.39
CA ALA A 393 14.74 4.81 -27.10
C ALA A 393 13.21 4.85 -27.06
N THR A 394 12.64 5.11 -25.87
CA THR A 394 11.19 5.15 -25.65
C THR A 394 10.53 6.24 -26.50
N TRP A 395 11.05 7.46 -26.44
CA TRP A 395 10.47 8.60 -27.16
C TRP A 395 10.78 8.65 -28.66
N ALA A 396 11.71 7.81 -29.14
CA ALA A 396 11.94 7.60 -30.56
C ALA A 396 10.87 6.70 -31.21
N GLU A 397 10.22 5.83 -30.44
CA GLU A 397 9.20 4.89 -30.94
C GLU A 397 7.76 5.39 -30.73
N ILE A 398 7.51 6.18 -29.68
CA ILE A 398 6.16 6.65 -29.36
C ILE A 398 5.65 7.61 -30.45
N ALA A 399 4.58 7.18 -31.13
CA ALA A 399 3.82 7.95 -32.09
C ALA A 399 2.42 8.28 -31.54
N PHE A 400 1.80 9.34 -32.07
CA PHE A 400 0.43 9.67 -31.72
C PHE A 400 -0.56 8.63 -32.25
N GLU A 401 -1.49 8.22 -31.39
CA GLU A 401 -2.62 7.40 -31.81
C GLU A 401 -3.70 8.29 -32.42
N HIS A 402 -4.43 7.76 -33.40
CA HIS A 402 -5.45 8.51 -34.12
C HIS A 402 -6.80 7.79 -34.10
N SER A 403 -7.87 8.57 -33.97
CA SER A 403 -9.25 8.12 -34.13
C SER A 403 -9.91 8.90 -35.27
N THR A 404 -10.70 8.21 -36.09
CA THR A 404 -11.36 8.85 -37.24
C THR A 404 -12.64 9.55 -36.80
N HIS A 405 -12.79 10.83 -37.12
CA HIS A 405 -14.01 11.59 -36.90
C HIS A 405 -15.14 11.07 -37.80
N GLN A 406 -16.30 10.79 -37.20
CA GLN A 406 -17.40 10.09 -37.89
C GLN A 406 -17.97 10.85 -39.09
N ARG A 407 -17.93 12.19 -39.09
CA ARG A 407 -18.53 13.02 -40.14
C ARG A 407 -17.54 13.55 -41.18
N THR A 408 -16.39 14.07 -40.74
CA THR A 408 -15.38 14.68 -41.64
C THR A 408 -14.34 13.68 -42.14
N GLY A 409 -14.21 12.52 -41.48
CA GLY A 409 -13.14 11.57 -41.76
C GLY A 409 -11.75 12.02 -41.29
N TYR A 410 -11.64 13.11 -40.53
CA TYR A 410 -10.35 13.59 -40.00
C TYR A 410 -9.76 12.64 -38.97
N LYS A 411 -8.43 12.47 -38.98
CA LYS A 411 -7.70 11.64 -38.02
C LYS A 411 -7.41 12.43 -36.73
N LEU A 412 -8.41 12.49 -35.85
CA LEU A 412 -8.30 13.18 -34.56
C LEU A 412 -7.28 12.49 -33.66
N LEU A 413 -6.61 13.28 -32.83
CA LEU A 413 -5.67 12.78 -31.86
C LEU A 413 -6.40 11.97 -30.78
N HIS A 414 -5.99 10.72 -30.59
CA HIS A 414 -6.39 9.90 -29.45
C HIS A 414 -5.23 9.86 -28.47
N ILE A 415 -5.48 10.28 -27.24
CA ILE A 415 -4.48 10.24 -26.18
C ILE A 415 -4.78 9.04 -25.30
N SER A 416 -3.88 8.07 -25.31
CA SER A 416 -3.98 6.91 -24.43
C SER A 416 -3.55 7.30 -23.01
N ASP A 417 -4.20 6.71 -22.01
CA ASP A 417 -3.80 6.88 -20.60
C ASP A 417 -2.34 6.46 -20.37
N VAL A 418 -1.84 5.52 -21.19
CA VAL A 418 -0.45 5.06 -21.20
C VAL A 418 0.50 6.18 -21.61
N LEU A 419 0.16 7.00 -22.61
CA LEU A 419 0.99 8.12 -23.06
C LEU A 419 1.13 9.18 -21.96
N ILE A 420 0.03 9.54 -21.28
CA ILE A 420 0.05 10.52 -20.18
C ILE A 420 0.86 9.99 -19.01
N ALA A 421 0.61 8.75 -18.56
CA ALA A 421 1.36 8.13 -17.47
C ALA A 421 2.86 8.04 -17.79
N THR A 422 3.21 7.67 -19.02
CA THR A 422 4.62 7.61 -19.46
C THR A 422 5.28 8.99 -19.51
N LEU A 423 4.53 10.04 -19.86
CA LEU A 423 5.02 11.43 -19.84
C LEU A 423 5.28 11.89 -18.40
N GLU A 424 4.31 11.71 -17.51
CA GLU A 424 4.41 12.10 -16.10
C GLU A 424 5.55 11.35 -15.39
N ASP A 425 5.65 10.02 -15.56
CA ASP A 425 6.71 9.21 -14.97
C ASP A 425 8.10 9.65 -15.45
N ASN A 426 8.28 9.88 -16.75
CA ASN A 426 9.55 10.32 -17.31
C ASN A 426 9.92 11.75 -16.88
N GLN A 427 8.94 12.66 -16.75
CA GLN A 427 9.17 13.99 -16.19
C GLN A 427 9.64 13.92 -14.73
N VAL A 428 9.01 13.08 -13.89
CA VAL A 428 9.42 12.86 -12.50
C VAL A 428 10.82 12.25 -12.43
N GLN A 429 11.14 11.29 -13.30
CA GLN A 429 12.48 10.72 -13.40
C GLN A 429 13.54 11.78 -13.76
N LEU A 430 13.26 12.66 -14.73
CA LEU A 430 14.18 13.76 -15.09
C LEU A 430 14.32 14.79 -13.96
N GLN A 431 13.25 15.12 -13.23
CA GLN A 431 13.32 16.00 -12.05
C GLN A 431 14.18 15.39 -10.93
N ASN A 432 14.02 14.09 -10.67
CA ASN A 432 14.85 13.36 -9.73
C ASN A 432 16.32 13.37 -10.15
N LEU A 433 16.59 13.16 -11.45
CA LEU A 433 17.95 13.28 -11.99
C LEU A 433 18.50 14.69 -11.77
N MET A 434 17.76 15.76 -12.07
CA MET A 434 18.20 17.15 -11.85
C MET A 434 18.57 17.46 -10.39
N SER A 435 17.90 16.83 -9.42
CA SER A 435 18.19 17.02 -7.99
C SER A 435 19.46 16.30 -7.50
N SER A 436 20.04 15.41 -8.31
CA SER A 436 21.20 14.61 -7.94
C SER A 436 22.50 15.43 -7.95
N LYS A 437 23.40 15.13 -7.01
CA LYS A 437 24.69 15.82 -6.87
C LYS A 437 25.68 15.51 -8.01
N HIS A 438 25.44 14.47 -8.81
CA HIS A 438 26.37 13.96 -9.84
C HIS A 438 25.98 14.34 -11.28
N VAL A 439 25.10 15.33 -11.46
CA VAL A 439 24.47 15.70 -12.75
C VAL A 439 25.35 16.50 -13.68
N ALA A 440 26.42 17.13 -13.18
CA ALA A 440 27.16 18.18 -13.88
C ALA A 440 27.57 17.86 -15.32
N HIS A 441 27.83 16.58 -15.66
CA HIS A 441 28.20 16.18 -17.03
C HIS A 441 26.99 16.03 -17.98
N PHE A 442 25.82 15.67 -17.45
CA PHE A 442 24.60 15.42 -18.21
C PHE A 442 23.60 16.58 -18.15
N LEU A 443 23.94 17.68 -17.48
CA LEU A 443 23.04 18.80 -17.22
C LEU A 443 22.39 19.35 -18.49
N ASP A 444 23.18 19.59 -19.55
CA ASP A 444 22.67 20.12 -20.81
C ASP A 444 21.69 19.15 -21.46
N ARG A 445 22.04 17.84 -21.51
CA ARG A 445 21.16 16.79 -22.05
C ARG A 445 19.86 16.63 -21.26
N ILE A 446 19.94 16.65 -19.93
CA ILE A 446 18.75 16.54 -19.05
C ILE A 446 17.88 17.78 -19.20
N THR A 447 18.47 18.98 -19.25
CA THR A 447 17.74 20.23 -19.42
C THR A 447 17.02 20.29 -20.77
N ASP A 448 17.66 19.80 -21.83
CA ASP A 448 17.04 19.69 -23.15
C ASP A 448 15.87 18.70 -23.15
N TRP A 449 15.99 17.55 -22.48
CA TRP A 449 14.90 16.58 -22.34
C TRP A 449 13.74 17.11 -21.49
N VAL A 450 14.01 17.81 -20.39
CA VAL A 450 12.98 18.50 -19.59
C VAL A 450 12.23 19.51 -20.48
N ARG A 451 12.95 20.33 -21.26
CA ARG A 451 12.33 21.29 -22.18
C ARG A 451 11.44 20.60 -23.22
N LYS A 452 11.90 19.49 -23.81
CA LYS A 452 11.14 18.71 -24.80
C LYS A 452 9.87 18.11 -24.20
N LEU A 453 9.95 17.45 -23.05
CA LEU A 453 8.77 16.83 -22.42
C LEU A 453 7.76 17.86 -21.91
N SER A 454 8.20 19.02 -21.40
CA SER A 454 7.30 20.11 -21.04
C SER A 454 6.61 20.74 -22.26
N ARG A 455 7.28 20.79 -23.41
CA ARG A 455 6.66 21.20 -24.69
C ARG A 455 5.61 20.19 -25.15
N VAL A 456 5.92 18.90 -25.09
CA VAL A 456 4.98 17.81 -25.40
C VAL A 456 3.71 17.96 -24.54
N GLU A 457 3.84 18.15 -23.23
CA GLU A 457 2.71 18.37 -22.32
C GLU A 457 1.86 19.59 -22.74
N SER A 458 2.51 20.73 -23.02
CA SER A 458 1.85 21.97 -23.41
C SER A 458 1.10 21.83 -24.75
N VAL A 459 1.72 21.15 -25.73
CA VAL A 459 1.12 20.91 -27.06
C VAL A 459 -0.05 19.94 -26.94
N ILE A 460 0.09 18.85 -26.17
CA ILE A 460 -1.00 17.90 -25.92
C ILE A 460 -2.18 18.61 -25.26
N GLY A 461 -1.93 19.42 -24.21
CA GLY A 461 -2.98 20.18 -23.53
C GLY A 461 -3.72 21.13 -24.45
N ALA A 462 -2.99 21.98 -25.18
CA ALA A 462 -3.58 22.93 -26.13
C ALA A 462 -4.32 22.20 -27.27
N TRP A 463 -3.79 21.08 -27.76
CA TRP A 463 -4.44 20.28 -28.80
C TRP A 463 -5.75 19.69 -28.32
N VAL A 464 -5.80 19.13 -27.11
CA VAL A 464 -7.04 18.56 -26.53
C VAL A 464 -8.13 19.63 -26.43
N ASP A 465 -7.78 20.82 -25.97
CA ASP A 465 -8.72 21.91 -25.82
C ASP A 465 -9.24 22.39 -27.18
N VAL A 466 -8.34 22.61 -28.14
CA VAL A 466 -8.71 23.00 -29.52
C VAL A 466 -9.54 21.91 -30.20
N GLN A 467 -9.13 20.65 -30.13
CA GLN A 467 -9.85 19.52 -30.72
C GLN A 467 -11.24 19.35 -30.11
N ARG A 468 -11.38 19.54 -28.78
CA ARG A 468 -12.67 19.47 -28.09
C ARG A 468 -13.57 20.61 -28.53
N ALA A 469 -13.08 21.86 -28.52
CA ALA A 469 -13.85 23.03 -28.94
C ALA A 469 -14.23 22.96 -30.43
N TRP A 470 -13.29 22.60 -31.30
CA TRP A 470 -13.54 22.39 -32.73
C TRP A 470 -14.56 21.26 -32.95
N SER A 471 -14.43 20.10 -32.28
CA SER A 471 -15.36 18.98 -32.47
C SER A 471 -16.80 19.35 -32.06
N GLN A 472 -16.96 20.16 -31.01
CA GLN A 472 -18.27 20.68 -30.64
C GLN A 472 -18.81 21.65 -31.69
N MET A 473 -18.00 22.63 -32.11
CA MET A 473 -18.41 23.67 -33.07
C MET A 473 -18.63 23.17 -34.49
N GLU A 474 -17.86 22.18 -34.93
CA GLU A 474 -17.96 21.60 -36.27
C GLU A 474 -19.37 21.08 -36.49
N SER A 475 -19.90 20.31 -35.53
CA SER A 475 -21.28 19.79 -35.56
C SER A 475 -22.34 20.89 -35.65
N ILE A 476 -22.04 22.08 -35.15
CA ILE A 476 -22.97 23.21 -35.04
C ILE A 476 -22.93 24.06 -36.32
N PHE A 477 -21.76 24.62 -36.64
CA PHE A 477 -21.58 25.54 -37.77
C PHE A 477 -21.63 24.82 -39.13
N MET A 478 -21.19 23.57 -39.21
CA MET A 478 -21.22 22.78 -40.47
C MET A 478 -22.43 21.83 -40.54
N GLY A 479 -23.18 21.65 -39.46
CA GLY A 479 -24.33 20.73 -39.42
C GLY A 479 -25.70 21.41 -39.52
N SER A 480 -25.81 22.71 -39.16
CA SER A 480 -27.07 23.45 -39.14
C SER A 480 -27.10 24.53 -40.23
N GLU A 481 -28.06 24.42 -41.16
CA GLU A 481 -28.28 25.48 -42.16
C GLU A 481 -28.83 26.78 -41.54
N ASP A 482 -29.65 26.71 -40.47
CA ASP A 482 -30.16 27.91 -39.77
C ASP A 482 -29.03 28.74 -39.17
N ILE A 483 -28.06 28.10 -38.50
CA ILE A 483 -26.91 28.81 -37.92
C ILE A 483 -26.05 29.43 -39.03
N LYS A 484 -25.91 28.74 -40.17
CA LYS A 484 -25.17 29.24 -41.33
C LYS A 484 -25.79 30.49 -41.94
N GLU A 485 -27.11 30.56 -41.99
CA GLU A 485 -27.84 31.74 -42.47
C GLU A 485 -27.79 32.90 -41.46
N GLN A 486 -27.86 32.62 -40.14
CA GLN A 486 -27.93 33.66 -39.12
C GLN A 486 -26.57 34.22 -38.68
N LEU A 487 -25.49 33.44 -38.77
CA LEU A 487 -24.12 33.85 -38.38
C LEU A 487 -23.11 33.62 -39.53
N PRO A 488 -23.27 34.30 -40.70
CA PRO A 488 -22.43 34.03 -41.87
C PRO A 488 -20.95 34.38 -41.65
N GLU A 489 -20.65 35.50 -40.98
CA GLU A 489 -19.25 35.92 -40.72
C GLU A 489 -18.50 34.93 -39.83
N ASP A 490 -19.16 34.41 -38.78
CA ASP A 490 -18.56 33.43 -37.88
C ASP A 490 -18.49 32.03 -38.51
N CYS A 491 -19.39 31.69 -39.43
CA CYS A 491 -19.26 30.47 -40.26
C CYS A 491 -18.05 30.54 -41.18
N ASP A 492 -17.84 31.66 -41.86
CA ASP A 492 -16.66 31.86 -42.73
C ASP A 492 -15.36 31.79 -41.91
N ARG A 493 -15.36 32.39 -40.70
CA ARG A 493 -14.25 32.24 -39.75
C ARG A 493 -14.05 30.78 -39.36
N PHE A 494 -15.12 30.05 -39.03
CA PHE A 494 -15.02 28.63 -38.66
C PHE A 494 -14.52 27.77 -39.82
N MET A 495 -14.88 28.05 -41.08
CA MET A 495 -14.33 27.35 -42.24
C MET A 495 -12.82 27.59 -42.40
N SER A 496 -12.33 28.79 -42.08
CA SER A 496 -10.88 29.09 -42.03
C SER A 496 -10.17 28.32 -40.91
N ILE A 497 -10.80 28.25 -39.72
CA ILE A 497 -10.33 27.45 -38.58
C ILE A 497 -10.28 25.96 -38.97
N ASP A 498 -11.33 25.44 -39.61
CA ASP A 498 -11.44 24.05 -40.04
C ASP A 498 -10.32 23.66 -41.02
N ALA A 499 -10.07 24.51 -42.02
CA ALA A 499 -8.97 24.31 -42.97
C ALA A 499 -7.59 24.32 -42.27
N SER A 500 -7.39 25.24 -41.32
CA SER A 500 -6.16 25.35 -40.53
C SER A 500 -5.98 24.21 -39.53
N PHE A 501 -7.08 23.70 -38.96
CA PHE A 501 -7.04 22.52 -38.09
C PHE A 501 -6.72 21.26 -38.89
N ASN A 502 -7.29 21.11 -40.08
CA ASN A 502 -7.00 19.99 -40.96
C ASN A 502 -5.54 19.99 -41.44
N SER A 503 -4.94 21.14 -41.73
CA SER A 503 -3.51 21.19 -42.06
C SER A 503 -2.63 20.73 -40.89
N LEU A 504 -2.97 21.12 -39.64
CA LEU A 504 -2.27 20.63 -38.45
C LEU A 504 -2.48 19.12 -38.22
N VAL A 505 -3.69 18.61 -38.43
CA VAL A 505 -4.00 17.16 -38.31
C VAL A 505 -3.16 16.33 -39.29
N GLN A 506 -2.91 16.85 -40.49
CA GLN A 506 -2.04 16.17 -41.46
C GLN A 506 -0.58 16.13 -41.00
N VAL A 507 -0.08 17.20 -40.37
CA VAL A 507 1.29 17.25 -39.81
C VAL A 507 1.50 16.20 -38.72
N LEU A 508 0.48 15.89 -37.92
CA LEU A 508 0.57 14.86 -36.87
C LEU A 508 0.68 13.42 -37.40
N SER A 509 0.21 13.16 -38.63
CA SER A 509 -0.01 11.79 -39.11
C SER A 509 1.24 11.02 -39.54
N ALA A 510 2.43 11.63 -39.50
CA ALA A 510 3.65 11.08 -40.10
C ALA A 510 4.90 11.12 -39.20
N GLU A 511 4.80 11.56 -37.94
CA GLU A 511 5.98 11.88 -37.10
C GLU A 511 5.83 11.46 -35.63
N THR A 512 6.95 11.30 -34.94
CA THR A 512 7.02 10.96 -33.50
C THR A 512 6.48 12.10 -32.62
N VAL A 513 6.00 11.77 -31.41
CA VAL A 513 5.40 12.76 -30.49
C VAL A 513 6.35 13.93 -30.20
N VAL A 514 7.64 13.64 -29.98
CA VAL A 514 8.64 14.66 -29.67
C VAL A 514 9.00 15.51 -30.90
N SER A 515 9.10 14.92 -32.09
CA SER A 515 9.47 15.68 -33.31
C SER A 515 8.39 16.67 -33.72
N VAL A 516 7.11 16.32 -33.52
CA VAL A 516 6.01 17.25 -33.77
C VAL A 516 5.97 18.36 -32.72
N SER A 517 6.14 18.01 -31.44
CA SER A 517 6.03 18.97 -30.33
C SER A 517 7.21 19.93 -30.23
N ASP A 518 8.36 19.62 -30.85
CA ASP A 518 9.53 20.50 -30.88
C ASP A 518 9.45 21.57 -31.98
N ARG A 519 8.44 21.50 -32.88
CA ARG A 519 8.17 22.54 -33.88
C ARG A 519 7.47 23.74 -33.23
N PRO A 520 8.06 24.94 -33.24
CA PRO A 520 7.46 26.11 -32.59
C PRO A 520 6.14 26.54 -33.26
N GLU A 521 6.02 26.37 -34.57
CA GLU A 521 4.84 26.76 -35.36
C GLU A 521 3.55 26.07 -34.88
N VAL A 522 3.63 24.81 -34.45
CA VAL A 522 2.46 24.02 -34.02
C VAL A 522 1.81 24.61 -32.77
N HIS A 523 2.62 25.03 -31.78
CA HIS A 523 2.08 25.61 -30.55
C HIS A 523 1.48 27.01 -30.77
N GLU A 524 2.13 27.83 -31.62
CA GLU A 524 1.61 29.15 -31.98
C GLU A 524 0.30 29.05 -32.77
N ASP A 525 0.21 28.13 -33.74
CA ASP A 525 -1.01 27.90 -34.51
C ASP A 525 -2.15 27.37 -33.62
N LEU A 526 -1.88 26.45 -32.69
CA LEU A 526 -2.87 25.98 -31.71
C LEU A 526 -3.38 27.11 -30.83
N THR A 527 -2.50 27.99 -30.35
CA THR A 527 -2.87 29.15 -29.53
C THR A 527 -3.72 30.16 -30.32
N ARG A 528 -3.38 30.37 -31.61
CA ARG A 528 -4.21 31.17 -32.52
C ARG A 528 -5.59 30.56 -32.69
N LEU A 529 -5.67 29.27 -33.01
CA LEU A 529 -6.94 28.56 -33.18
C LEU A 529 -7.80 28.61 -31.91
N GLN A 530 -7.20 28.45 -30.73
CA GLN A 530 -7.91 28.56 -29.46
C GLN A 530 -8.54 29.95 -29.29
N THR A 531 -7.84 31.02 -29.66
CA THR A 531 -8.35 32.39 -29.58
C THR A 531 -9.48 32.63 -30.58
N GLU A 532 -9.34 32.14 -31.81
CA GLU A 532 -10.37 32.28 -32.85
C GLU A 532 -11.63 31.46 -32.51
N LEU A 533 -11.47 30.24 -32.00
CA LEU A 533 -12.56 29.40 -31.48
C LEU A 533 -13.30 30.12 -30.34
N ALA A 534 -12.58 30.75 -29.40
CA ALA A 534 -13.22 31.50 -28.32
C ALA A 534 -14.10 32.67 -28.82
N LEU A 535 -13.77 33.30 -29.95
CA LEU A 535 -14.63 34.30 -30.58
C LEU A 535 -15.92 33.67 -31.13
N CYS A 536 -15.81 32.51 -31.77
CA CYS A 536 -16.97 31.74 -32.24
C CYS A 536 -17.86 31.28 -31.07
N GLU A 537 -17.29 30.85 -29.92
CA GLU A 537 -18.06 30.52 -28.72
C GLU A 537 -18.88 31.71 -28.21
N LYS A 538 -18.25 32.90 -28.19
CA LYS A 538 -18.90 34.13 -27.72
C LYS A 538 -20.06 34.52 -28.63
N ALA A 539 -19.87 34.44 -29.94
CA ALA A 539 -20.93 34.71 -30.92
C ALA A 539 -22.07 33.70 -30.76
N LEU A 540 -21.74 32.40 -30.64
CA LEU A 540 -22.71 31.34 -30.43
C LEU A 540 -23.50 31.54 -29.13
N ALA A 541 -22.85 31.94 -28.03
CA ALA A 541 -23.53 32.22 -26.76
C ALA A 541 -24.55 33.36 -26.90
N SER A 542 -24.22 34.41 -27.66
CA SER A 542 -25.16 35.52 -27.94
C SER A 542 -26.34 35.08 -28.81
N TYR A 543 -26.10 34.22 -29.80
CA TYR A 543 -27.14 33.62 -30.62
C TYR A 543 -28.07 32.73 -29.79
N LEU A 544 -27.52 31.85 -28.94
CA LEU A 544 -28.31 31.01 -28.03
C LEU A 544 -29.17 31.85 -27.09
N GLU A 545 -28.66 32.96 -26.57
CA GLU A 545 -29.45 33.87 -25.73
C GLU A 545 -30.62 34.50 -26.50
N THR A 546 -30.44 34.79 -27.79
CA THR A 546 -31.53 35.28 -28.65
C THR A 546 -32.61 34.22 -28.83
N LYS A 547 -32.22 32.97 -29.09
CA LYS A 547 -33.16 31.83 -29.18
C LYS A 547 -33.89 31.57 -27.87
N ARG A 548 -33.20 31.69 -26.72
CA ARG A 548 -33.81 31.60 -25.38
C ARG A 548 -34.88 32.66 -25.13
N ARG A 549 -34.71 33.87 -25.65
CA ARG A 549 -35.74 34.93 -25.55
C ARG A 549 -36.98 34.63 -26.37
N ILE A 550 -36.84 33.96 -27.53
CA ILE A 550 -37.98 33.59 -28.38
C ILE A 550 -38.78 32.45 -27.75
N PHE A 551 -38.10 31.39 -27.27
CA PHE A 551 -38.73 30.30 -26.54
C PHE A 551 -38.12 30.15 -25.13
N PRO A 552 -38.73 30.80 -24.11
CA PRO A 552 -38.18 30.90 -22.76
C PRO A 552 -37.92 29.59 -22.01
N ARG A 553 -38.49 28.46 -22.45
CA ARG A 553 -38.18 27.16 -21.81
C ARG A 553 -36.74 26.70 -22.09
N PHE A 554 -36.08 27.27 -23.09
CA PHE A 554 -34.67 27.01 -23.36
C PHE A 554 -33.71 27.51 -22.28
N TYR A 555 -34.16 28.34 -21.34
CA TYR A 555 -33.36 28.70 -20.15
C TYR A 555 -33.17 27.51 -19.19
N PHE A 556 -33.98 26.45 -19.30
CA PHE A 556 -33.97 25.30 -18.38
C PHE A 556 -33.25 24.06 -18.94
N VAL A 557 -32.68 24.15 -20.14
CA VAL A 557 -31.89 23.09 -20.75
C VAL A 557 -30.42 23.49 -20.83
N SER A 558 -29.53 22.49 -20.89
CA SER A 558 -28.11 22.74 -21.07
C SER A 558 -27.84 23.39 -22.43
N SER A 559 -26.77 24.18 -22.55
CA SER A 559 -26.39 24.77 -23.84
C SER A 559 -26.11 23.69 -24.91
N ALA A 560 -25.57 22.53 -24.52
CA ALA A 560 -25.33 21.40 -25.42
C ALA A 560 -26.64 20.80 -25.96
N ASP A 561 -27.63 20.58 -25.10
CA ASP A 561 -28.96 20.11 -25.53
C ASP A 561 -29.65 21.14 -26.42
N LEU A 562 -29.55 22.43 -26.08
CA LEU A 562 -30.12 23.50 -26.88
C LEU A 562 -29.51 23.53 -28.28
N LEU A 563 -28.19 23.36 -28.40
CA LEU A 563 -27.51 23.28 -29.68
C LEU A 563 -27.94 22.07 -30.51
N ASP A 564 -28.12 20.91 -29.88
CA ASP A 564 -28.61 19.70 -30.54
C ASP A 564 -30.08 19.82 -31.02
N ILE A 565 -30.90 20.58 -30.28
CA ILE A 565 -32.28 20.93 -30.67
C ILE A 565 -32.26 21.86 -31.90
N LEU A 566 -31.42 22.90 -31.88
CA LEU A 566 -31.33 23.89 -32.96
C LEU A 566 -30.67 23.30 -34.22
N SER A 567 -29.66 22.43 -34.08
CA SER A 567 -28.97 21.81 -35.21
C SER A 567 -29.87 20.84 -35.98
N ASN A 568 -30.72 20.09 -35.27
CA ASN A 568 -31.68 19.16 -35.86
C ASN A 568 -33.06 19.78 -36.09
N GLY A 569 -33.14 21.12 -36.14
CA GLY A 569 -34.40 21.84 -36.05
C GLY A 569 -35.44 21.52 -37.11
N THR A 570 -34.96 21.16 -38.30
CA THR A 570 -35.77 20.77 -39.46
C THR A 570 -36.28 19.33 -39.40
N ARG A 571 -35.90 18.55 -38.38
CA ARG A 571 -36.28 17.14 -38.22
C ARG A 571 -37.00 16.92 -36.90
N PRO A 572 -38.33 17.18 -36.83
CA PRO A 572 -39.12 17.09 -35.59
C PRO A 572 -38.95 15.77 -34.83
N ARG A 573 -38.82 14.65 -35.54
CA ARG A 573 -38.62 13.32 -34.94
C ARG A 573 -37.36 13.20 -34.09
N THR A 574 -36.27 13.88 -34.48
CA THR A 574 -35.02 13.89 -33.71
C THR A 574 -35.14 14.73 -32.44
N ILE A 575 -36.02 15.73 -32.44
CA ILE A 575 -36.24 16.66 -31.33
C ILE A 575 -37.11 16.03 -30.23
N ILE A 576 -37.92 15.00 -30.56
CA ILE A 576 -38.78 14.29 -29.60
C ILE A 576 -38.04 13.87 -28.34
N ARG A 577 -36.78 13.41 -28.46
CA ARG A 577 -35.96 12.98 -27.31
C ARG A 577 -35.73 14.07 -26.27
N HIS A 578 -35.86 15.34 -26.67
CA HIS A 578 -35.65 16.51 -25.81
C HIS A 578 -36.95 17.08 -25.22
N LEU A 579 -38.13 16.65 -25.70
CA LEU A 579 -39.41 17.13 -25.17
C LEU A 579 -39.57 16.90 -23.66
N PRO A 580 -39.15 15.76 -23.08
CA PRO A 580 -39.12 15.60 -21.62
C PRO A 580 -38.31 16.68 -20.90
N LYS A 581 -37.26 17.25 -21.52
CA LYS A 581 -36.47 18.31 -20.86
C LYS A 581 -37.19 19.66 -20.88
N LEU A 582 -38.06 19.90 -21.86
CA LEU A 582 -38.76 21.17 -22.08
C LEU A 582 -40.15 21.22 -21.43
N PHE A 583 -40.81 20.08 -21.30
CA PHE A 583 -42.16 19.95 -20.74
C PHE A 583 -42.17 18.96 -19.57
N ASP A 584 -43.10 19.14 -18.61
CA ASP A 584 -43.18 18.25 -17.44
C ASP A 584 -43.48 16.80 -17.86
N SER A 585 -44.53 16.64 -18.67
CA SER A 585 -45.09 15.31 -18.94
C SER A 585 -45.04 14.90 -20.41
N VAL A 586 -44.75 15.79 -21.36
CA VAL A 586 -44.67 15.41 -22.78
C VAL A 586 -43.44 14.56 -23.05
N ALA A 587 -43.64 13.37 -23.62
CA ALA A 587 -42.58 12.44 -23.98
C ALA A 587 -42.46 12.21 -25.48
N GLN A 588 -43.59 12.06 -26.19
CA GLN A 588 -43.60 11.81 -27.63
C GLN A 588 -44.71 12.58 -28.33
N LEU A 589 -44.61 12.67 -29.66
CA LEU A 589 -45.62 13.22 -30.55
C LEU A 589 -46.00 12.15 -31.58
N ILE A 590 -47.29 12.00 -31.83
CA ILE A 590 -47.82 11.15 -32.90
C ILE A 590 -48.08 12.04 -34.11
N PHE A 591 -47.49 11.65 -35.24
CA PHE A 591 -47.53 12.38 -36.50
C PHE A 591 -48.47 11.71 -37.50
N GLU A 592 -49.26 12.50 -38.23
CA GLU A 592 -50.08 12.01 -39.35
C GLU A 592 -49.33 12.11 -40.69
N SER A 593 -48.58 13.18 -40.88
CA SER A 593 -47.57 13.35 -41.93
C SER A 593 -46.22 13.65 -41.29
N ASP A 594 -45.11 13.60 -42.03
CA ASP A 594 -43.76 13.72 -41.46
C ASP A 594 -43.55 14.96 -40.55
N ASP A 595 -44.32 16.04 -40.78
CA ASP A 595 -44.19 17.31 -40.04
C ASP A 595 -45.45 17.74 -39.25
N THR A 596 -46.56 16.99 -39.26
CA THR A 596 -47.80 17.42 -38.57
C THR A 596 -48.13 16.51 -37.40
N ALA A 597 -48.09 17.07 -36.18
CA ALA A 597 -48.42 16.39 -34.94
C ALA A 597 -49.93 16.42 -34.66
N VAL A 598 -50.51 15.28 -34.33
CA VAL A 598 -51.95 15.09 -34.06
C VAL A 598 -52.23 14.68 -32.62
N SER A 599 -51.26 14.10 -31.93
CA SER A 599 -51.42 13.73 -30.53
C SER A 599 -50.11 13.83 -29.76
N VAL A 600 -50.22 14.04 -28.46
CA VAL A 600 -49.12 14.17 -27.52
C VAL A 600 -49.17 12.99 -26.57
N VAL A 601 -48.07 12.25 -26.46
CA VAL A 601 -47.96 11.11 -25.53
C VAL A 601 -47.17 11.56 -24.32
N SER A 602 -47.72 11.30 -23.14
CA SER A 602 -47.05 11.61 -21.88
C SER A 602 -45.98 10.58 -21.51
N ARG A 603 -45.11 10.90 -20.56
CA ARG A 603 -44.12 9.97 -19.99
C ARG A 603 -44.76 8.73 -19.37
N ASP A 604 -45.97 8.87 -18.87
CA ASP A 604 -46.72 7.79 -18.23
C ASP A 604 -47.45 6.90 -19.26
N GLY A 605 -47.45 7.28 -20.54
CA GLY A 605 -48.10 6.58 -21.65
C GLY A 605 -49.47 7.16 -22.07
N GLU A 606 -50.05 8.04 -21.24
CA GLU A 606 -51.34 8.69 -21.54
C GLU A 606 -51.25 9.54 -22.82
N VAL A 607 -52.22 9.35 -23.72
CA VAL A 607 -52.29 10.02 -25.03
C VAL A 607 -53.33 11.13 -25.01
N LEU A 608 -52.88 12.37 -25.25
CA LEU A 608 -53.72 13.54 -25.47
C LEU A 608 -53.89 13.77 -26.98
N ARG A 609 -55.12 13.62 -27.49
CA ARG A 609 -55.43 13.92 -28.88
C ARG A 609 -55.66 15.42 -29.05
N LEU A 610 -54.90 16.05 -29.95
CA LEU A 610 -55.04 17.48 -30.20
C LEU A 610 -56.33 17.77 -30.97
N ARG A 611 -57.05 18.83 -30.58
CA ARG A 611 -58.26 19.30 -31.28
C ARG A 611 -57.89 19.94 -32.62
N GLU A 612 -56.83 20.73 -32.61
CA GLU A 612 -56.20 21.31 -33.80
C GLU A 612 -54.84 20.64 -34.03
N THR A 613 -54.52 20.29 -35.27
CA THR A 613 -53.22 19.68 -35.60
C THR A 613 -52.11 20.72 -35.59
N CYS A 614 -50.92 20.35 -35.09
CA CYS A 614 -49.79 21.26 -34.98
C CYS A 614 -48.75 20.99 -36.07
N SER A 615 -48.54 21.95 -36.98
CA SER A 615 -47.45 21.88 -37.95
C SER A 615 -46.10 22.18 -37.29
N CYS A 616 -45.18 21.21 -37.35
CA CYS A 616 -43.81 21.28 -36.83
C CYS A 616 -42.81 21.74 -37.90
N THR A 617 -43.20 22.70 -38.73
CA THR A 617 -42.38 23.26 -39.82
C THR A 617 -41.78 24.62 -39.43
N GLY A 618 -40.58 24.91 -39.95
CA GLY A 618 -39.85 26.16 -39.71
C GLY A 618 -38.93 26.11 -38.49
N ALA A 619 -38.57 27.28 -37.95
CA ALA A 619 -37.68 27.40 -36.80
C ALA A 619 -38.26 26.70 -35.55
N VAL A 620 -37.38 26.08 -34.77
CA VAL A 620 -37.76 25.14 -33.69
C VAL A 620 -38.52 25.82 -32.56
N GLU A 621 -37.99 26.96 -32.14
CA GLU A 621 -38.57 27.82 -31.14
C GLU A 621 -40.02 28.20 -31.47
N THR A 622 -40.31 28.47 -32.74
CA THR A 622 -41.63 28.92 -33.20
C THR A 622 -42.63 27.77 -33.18
N TRP A 623 -42.27 26.59 -33.69
CA TRP A 623 -43.22 25.48 -33.70
C TRP A 623 -43.39 24.85 -32.32
N LEU A 624 -42.38 24.89 -31.44
CA LEU A 624 -42.52 24.50 -30.03
C LEU A 624 -43.49 25.43 -29.27
N ASP A 625 -43.44 26.73 -29.55
CA ASP A 625 -44.38 27.70 -28.97
C ASP A 625 -45.81 27.50 -29.49
N ARG A 626 -45.97 27.20 -30.79
CA ARG A 626 -47.27 26.79 -31.36
C ARG A 626 -47.79 25.51 -30.70
N LEU A 627 -46.94 24.49 -30.54
CA LEU A 627 -47.31 23.23 -29.88
C LEU A 627 -47.80 23.49 -28.45
N LEU A 628 -47.08 24.31 -27.68
CA LEU A 628 -47.48 24.70 -26.33
C LEU A 628 -48.86 25.36 -26.31
N THR A 629 -49.11 26.28 -27.24
CA THR A 629 -50.40 26.98 -27.35
C THR A 629 -51.54 26.02 -27.69
N VAL A 630 -51.34 25.14 -28.69
CA VAL A 630 -52.34 24.15 -29.12
C VAL A 630 -52.67 23.15 -28.01
N VAL A 631 -51.66 22.70 -27.24
CA VAL A 631 -51.87 21.80 -26.10
C VAL A 631 -52.72 22.48 -25.01
N ARG A 632 -52.43 23.75 -24.67
CA ARG A 632 -53.20 24.50 -23.67
C ARG A 632 -54.66 24.71 -24.10
N LEU A 633 -54.88 25.05 -25.37
CA LEU A 633 -56.22 25.21 -25.94
C LEU A 633 -57.00 23.90 -25.93
N THR A 634 -56.36 22.81 -26.37
CA THR A 634 -56.94 21.46 -26.34
C THR A 634 -57.40 21.08 -24.93
N LEU A 635 -56.58 21.32 -23.90
CA LEU A 635 -56.95 21.03 -22.51
C LEU A 635 -58.13 21.86 -22.00
N LYS A 636 -58.17 23.15 -22.36
CA LYS A 636 -59.29 24.03 -21.99
C LYS A 636 -60.60 23.56 -22.64
N GLU A 637 -60.56 23.18 -23.91
CA GLU A 637 -61.73 22.67 -24.64
C GLU A 637 -62.19 21.31 -24.11
N ASP A 638 -61.26 20.37 -23.89
CA ASP A 638 -61.57 19.06 -23.35
C ASP A 638 -62.15 19.15 -21.94
N LEU A 639 -61.66 20.08 -21.11
CA LEU A 639 -62.25 20.35 -19.80
C LEU A 639 -63.68 20.88 -19.90
N SER A 640 -63.94 21.81 -20.82
CA SER A 640 -65.30 22.33 -21.08
C SER A 640 -66.27 21.21 -21.50
N VAL A 641 -65.84 20.36 -22.44
CA VAL A 641 -66.65 19.22 -22.92
C VAL A 641 -66.89 18.20 -21.80
N ALA A 642 -65.86 17.86 -21.04
CA ALA A 642 -65.95 16.91 -19.94
C ALA A 642 -66.90 17.37 -18.83
N LEU A 643 -66.93 18.67 -18.53
CA LEU A 643 -67.86 19.23 -17.56
C LEU A 643 -69.31 19.11 -18.00
N GLY A 644 -69.59 19.30 -19.30
CA GLY A 644 -70.92 19.13 -19.88
C GLY A 644 -71.43 17.69 -19.85
N SER A 645 -70.56 16.70 -20.00
CA SER A 645 -70.94 15.27 -20.02
C SER A 645 -71.01 14.60 -18.65
N TYR A 646 -70.63 15.29 -17.57
CA TYR A 646 -70.54 14.71 -16.23
C TYR A 646 -71.90 14.26 -15.66
N GLU A 647 -72.98 15.00 -15.93
CA GLU A 647 -74.32 14.68 -15.41
C GLU A 647 -75.00 13.52 -16.16
N ASP A 648 -74.65 13.32 -17.44
CA ASP A 648 -75.32 12.36 -18.33
C ASP A 648 -74.83 10.91 -18.14
N GLY A 649 -73.61 10.72 -17.63
CA GLY A 649 -72.92 9.44 -17.56
C GLY A 649 -72.75 8.83 -16.16
N ASN A 650 -72.41 7.54 -16.11
CA ASN A 650 -71.87 6.94 -14.88
C ASN A 650 -70.47 7.51 -14.62
N ARG A 651 -70.20 7.95 -13.37
CA ARG A 651 -68.93 8.55 -12.96
C ARG A 651 -67.71 7.68 -13.31
N GLU A 652 -67.83 6.36 -13.17
CA GLU A 652 -66.75 5.41 -13.47
C GLU A 652 -66.35 5.43 -14.96
N SER A 653 -67.35 5.35 -15.85
CA SER A 653 -67.15 5.42 -17.30
C SER A 653 -66.63 6.79 -17.71
N TRP A 654 -67.22 7.86 -17.17
CA TRP A 654 -66.80 9.24 -17.43
C TRP A 654 -65.33 9.49 -17.04
N ILE A 655 -64.86 8.90 -15.94
CA ILE A 655 -63.45 8.98 -15.57
C ILE A 655 -62.58 8.39 -16.68
N PHE A 656 -62.89 7.21 -17.22
CA PHE A 656 -62.05 6.56 -18.24
C PHE A 656 -62.13 7.21 -19.64
N GLU A 657 -63.24 7.88 -19.98
CA GLU A 657 -63.42 8.57 -21.26
C GLU A 657 -62.54 9.81 -21.43
N ASN A 658 -62.26 10.51 -20.33
CA ASN A 658 -61.45 11.72 -20.33
C ASN A 658 -59.96 11.41 -20.08
N ILE A 659 -59.04 12.37 -20.21
CA ILE A 659 -57.65 12.20 -19.71
C ILE A 659 -57.58 12.43 -18.19
N ALA A 660 -56.52 11.98 -17.53
CA ALA A 660 -56.36 12.03 -16.07
C ALA A 660 -56.49 13.45 -15.50
N GLN A 661 -55.79 14.42 -16.10
CA GLN A 661 -55.83 15.81 -15.65
C GLN A 661 -57.23 16.43 -15.78
N VAL A 662 -57.91 16.21 -16.91
CA VAL A 662 -59.27 16.71 -17.15
C VAL A 662 -60.27 16.04 -16.21
N ALA A 663 -60.20 14.72 -16.03
CA ALA A 663 -61.08 13.99 -15.11
C ALA A 663 -60.90 14.45 -13.66
N LEU A 664 -59.66 14.70 -13.23
CA LEU A 664 -59.37 15.18 -11.88
C LEU A 664 -59.89 16.60 -11.66
N THR A 665 -59.52 17.55 -12.52
CA THR A 665 -59.96 18.95 -12.39
C THR A 665 -61.48 19.06 -12.53
N GLY A 666 -62.09 18.32 -13.46
CA GLY A 666 -63.54 18.26 -13.61
C GLY A 666 -64.24 17.73 -12.36
N THR A 667 -63.69 16.68 -11.71
CA THR A 667 -64.19 16.18 -10.43
C THR A 667 -64.11 17.24 -9.32
N GLN A 668 -63.03 18.02 -9.26
CA GLN A 668 -62.86 19.09 -8.26
C GLN A 668 -63.84 20.25 -8.48
N ILE A 669 -64.10 20.62 -9.73
CA ILE A 669 -65.08 21.64 -10.10
C ILE A 669 -66.48 21.19 -9.65
N TRP A 670 -66.88 19.97 -10.03
CA TRP A 670 -68.18 19.41 -9.65
C TRP A 670 -68.31 19.23 -8.14
N TRP A 671 -67.25 18.79 -7.45
CA TRP A 671 -67.25 18.73 -6.00
C TRP A 671 -67.54 20.09 -5.36
N THR A 672 -66.87 21.17 -5.80
CA THR A 672 -67.15 22.49 -5.21
C THR A 672 -68.57 22.99 -5.56
N ALA A 673 -69.07 22.70 -6.77
CA ALA A 673 -70.44 23.04 -7.16
C ALA A 673 -71.50 22.28 -6.34
N GLU A 674 -71.32 20.97 -6.13
CA GLU A 674 -72.24 20.13 -5.36
C GLU A 674 -72.24 20.48 -3.86
N VAL A 675 -71.07 20.78 -3.28
CA VAL A 675 -70.97 21.25 -1.88
C VAL A 675 -71.63 22.61 -1.71
N SER A 676 -71.40 23.54 -2.65
CA SER A 676 -72.08 24.83 -2.70
C SER A 676 -73.61 24.68 -2.76
N ALA A 677 -74.11 23.80 -3.64
CA ALA A 677 -75.54 23.50 -3.73
C ALA A 677 -76.09 22.86 -2.44
N ALA A 678 -75.33 21.97 -1.79
CA ALA A 678 -75.72 21.36 -0.52
C ALA A 678 -75.78 22.40 0.61
N LEU A 679 -74.81 23.32 0.71
CA LEU A 679 -74.83 24.43 1.66
C LEU A 679 -76.00 25.38 1.42
N GLN A 680 -76.32 25.68 0.16
CA GLN A 680 -77.48 26.49 -0.20
C GLN A 680 -78.80 25.82 0.25
N ARG A 681 -78.92 24.49 0.10
CA ARG A 681 -80.08 23.73 0.59
C ARG A 681 -80.15 23.70 2.13
N VAL A 682 -79.02 23.59 2.83
CA VAL A 682 -78.98 23.73 4.29
C VAL A 682 -79.52 25.09 4.71
N ARG A 683 -79.10 26.17 4.04
CA ARG A 683 -79.59 27.53 4.29
C ARG A 683 -81.09 27.71 3.99
N GLN A 684 -81.64 26.94 3.05
CA GLN A 684 -83.07 26.88 2.75
C GLN A 684 -83.88 26.06 3.77
N GLY A 685 -83.23 25.47 4.79
CA GLY A 685 -83.87 24.70 5.86
C GLY A 685 -83.72 23.17 5.75
N HIS A 686 -83.01 22.65 4.74
CA HIS A 686 -82.74 21.21 4.61
C HIS A 686 -81.46 20.80 5.36
N GLU A 687 -81.53 20.71 6.70
CA GLU A 687 -80.37 20.43 7.56
C GLU A 687 -79.61 19.13 7.22
N THR A 688 -80.26 18.15 6.59
CA THR A 688 -79.64 16.86 6.23
C THR A 688 -78.95 16.87 4.87
N ALA A 689 -79.00 17.96 4.10
CA ALA A 689 -78.48 18.00 2.72
C ALA A 689 -76.99 17.65 2.64
N LEU A 690 -76.15 18.24 3.51
CA LEU A 690 -74.71 17.91 3.58
C LEU A 690 -74.45 16.45 4.00
N LYS A 691 -75.25 15.91 4.93
CA LYS A 691 -75.14 14.50 5.36
C LYS A 691 -75.48 13.52 4.24
N GLN A 692 -76.51 13.83 3.45
CA GLN A 692 -76.89 13.05 2.28
C GLN A 692 -75.79 13.08 1.22
N TYR A 693 -75.21 14.27 0.97
CA TYR A 693 -74.09 14.41 0.05
C TYR A 693 -72.85 13.62 0.51
N ASN A 694 -72.51 13.69 1.80
CA ASN A 694 -71.39 12.90 2.35
C ASN A 694 -71.59 11.39 2.14
N LYS A 695 -72.83 10.89 2.32
CA LYS A 695 -73.17 9.49 2.05
C LYS A 695 -73.01 9.13 0.56
N LYS A 696 -73.40 10.03 -0.36
CA LYS A 696 -73.16 9.87 -1.81
C LYS A 696 -71.67 9.75 -2.11
N GLN A 697 -70.83 10.65 -1.55
CA GLN A 697 -69.38 10.59 -1.73
C GLN A 697 -68.77 9.28 -1.21
N MET A 698 -69.21 8.82 -0.03
CA MET A 698 -68.75 7.53 0.51
C MET A 698 -69.07 6.37 -0.44
N GLN A 699 -70.26 6.33 -1.03
CA GLN A 699 -70.63 5.28 -1.98
C GLN A 699 -69.78 5.32 -3.26
N GLN A 700 -69.58 6.52 -3.83
CA GLN A 700 -68.74 6.70 -5.01
C GLN A 700 -67.29 6.27 -4.72
N LEU A 701 -66.74 6.63 -3.55
CA LEU A 701 -65.40 6.22 -3.15
C LEU A 701 -65.26 4.70 -3.02
N HIS A 702 -66.25 4.01 -2.43
CA HIS A 702 -66.23 2.54 -2.35
C HIS A 702 -66.21 1.88 -3.73
N HIS A 703 -66.93 2.44 -4.71
CA HIS A 703 -66.87 1.94 -6.09
C HIS A 703 -65.49 2.14 -6.72
N LEU A 704 -64.87 3.32 -6.54
CA LEU A 704 -63.50 3.58 -7.01
C LEU A 704 -62.47 2.65 -6.37
N ILE A 705 -62.58 2.37 -5.07
CA ILE A 705 -61.73 1.39 -4.37
C ILE A 705 -61.92 0.00 -4.97
N GLY A 706 -63.16 -0.39 -5.27
CA GLY A 706 -63.46 -1.65 -5.95
C GLY A 706 -62.78 -1.75 -7.32
N LEU A 707 -62.76 -0.67 -8.11
CA LEU A 707 -62.07 -0.62 -9.39
C LEU A 707 -60.55 -0.82 -9.27
N LEU A 708 -59.91 -0.37 -8.19
CA LEU A 708 -58.46 -0.54 -8.01
C LEU A 708 -58.03 -2.01 -7.84
N LEU A 709 -58.96 -2.87 -7.42
CA LEU A 709 -58.74 -4.31 -7.26
C LEU A 709 -59.01 -5.10 -8.55
N THR A 710 -59.56 -4.48 -9.59
CA THR A 710 -59.76 -5.10 -10.90
C THR A 710 -58.50 -5.01 -11.77
N ASP A 711 -58.53 -5.71 -12.91
CA ASP A 711 -57.41 -5.69 -13.84
C ASP A 711 -57.42 -4.42 -14.69
N LEU A 712 -56.71 -3.39 -14.21
CA LEU A 712 -56.52 -2.11 -14.89
C LEU A 712 -55.13 -2.01 -15.54
N SER A 713 -55.03 -1.25 -16.62
CA SER A 713 -53.73 -0.82 -17.15
C SER A 713 -52.98 0.02 -16.09
N ARG A 714 -51.65 0.17 -16.24
CA ARG A 714 -50.84 0.98 -15.31
C ARG A 714 -51.34 2.42 -15.25
N GLU A 715 -51.60 3.01 -16.42
CA GLU A 715 -52.11 4.37 -16.59
C GLU A 715 -53.48 4.55 -15.95
N SER A 716 -54.45 3.71 -16.31
CA SER A 716 -55.81 3.77 -15.78
C SER A 716 -55.83 3.61 -14.26
N ARG A 717 -54.97 2.73 -13.71
CA ARG A 717 -54.83 2.56 -12.26
C ARG A 717 -54.28 3.81 -11.60
N GLN A 718 -53.18 4.38 -12.10
CA GLN A 718 -52.60 5.61 -11.54
C GLN A 718 -53.61 6.74 -11.51
N LYS A 719 -54.43 6.86 -12.56
CA LYS A 719 -55.50 7.85 -12.65
C LYS A 719 -56.56 7.65 -11.57
N VAL A 720 -57.06 6.43 -11.39
CA VAL A 720 -58.04 6.10 -10.33
C VAL A 720 -57.43 6.33 -8.95
N MET A 721 -56.16 5.97 -8.73
CA MET A 721 -55.45 6.22 -7.45
C MET A 721 -55.36 7.72 -7.14
N THR A 722 -55.03 8.53 -8.15
CA THR A 722 -54.94 9.99 -8.05
C THR A 722 -56.30 10.60 -7.69
N ILE A 723 -57.38 10.22 -8.39
CA ILE A 723 -58.73 10.71 -8.10
C ILE A 723 -59.18 10.24 -6.71
N CYS A 724 -58.95 8.97 -6.37
CA CYS A 724 -59.28 8.39 -5.07
C CYS A 724 -58.62 9.16 -3.92
N THR A 725 -57.34 9.52 -4.05
CA THR A 725 -56.60 10.30 -3.06
C THR A 725 -57.27 11.65 -2.78
N MET A 726 -57.69 12.37 -3.83
CA MET A 726 -58.36 13.66 -3.69
C MET A 726 -59.81 13.53 -3.19
N ASP A 727 -60.52 12.48 -3.61
CA ASP A 727 -61.88 12.17 -3.17
C ASP A 727 -61.95 11.86 -1.66
N VAL A 728 -60.94 11.17 -1.12
CA VAL A 728 -60.85 10.92 0.33
C VAL A 728 -60.74 12.23 1.10
N HIS A 729 -59.88 13.14 0.65
CA HIS A 729 -59.78 14.48 1.24
C HIS A 729 -61.12 15.25 1.11
N ALA A 730 -61.74 15.25 -0.07
CA ALA A 730 -63.04 15.89 -0.31
C ALA A 730 -64.15 15.37 0.62
N ARG A 731 -64.21 14.04 0.82
CA ARG A 731 -65.11 13.38 1.77
C ARG A 731 -64.86 13.85 3.20
N ASP A 732 -63.61 13.91 3.62
CA ASP A 732 -63.22 14.28 4.99
C ASP A 732 -63.51 15.76 5.28
N VAL A 733 -63.32 16.64 4.30
CA VAL A 733 -63.74 18.03 4.37
C VAL A 733 -65.25 18.12 4.58
N VAL A 734 -66.07 17.43 3.77
CA VAL A 734 -67.53 17.46 3.93
C VAL A 734 -67.97 16.87 5.27
N SER A 735 -67.35 15.77 5.72
CA SER A 735 -67.59 15.18 7.04
C SER A 735 -67.31 16.17 8.16
N ARG A 736 -66.20 16.93 8.04
CA ARG A 736 -65.84 18.00 8.96
C ARG A 736 -66.86 19.14 8.93
N LEU A 737 -67.30 19.60 7.76
CA LEU A 737 -68.35 20.63 7.63
C LEU A 737 -69.66 20.22 8.31
N VAL A 738 -70.05 18.94 8.18
CA VAL A 738 -71.20 18.36 8.89
C VAL A 738 -70.99 18.40 10.40
N SER A 739 -69.80 18.01 10.89
CA SER A 739 -69.50 18.01 12.33
C SER A 739 -69.51 19.41 12.94
N LEU A 740 -69.03 20.40 12.18
CA LEU A 740 -68.98 21.82 12.57
C LEU A 740 -70.32 22.55 12.37
N ARG A 741 -71.32 21.88 11.76
CA ARG A 741 -72.64 22.45 11.43
C ARG A 741 -72.52 23.74 10.61
N VAL A 742 -71.72 23.69 9.55
CA VAL A 742 -71.55 24.85 8.65
C VAL A 742 -72.80 25.06 7.81
N GLU A 743 -73.33 26.28 7.82
CA GLU A 743 -74.59 26.64 7.14
C GLU A 743 -74.41 27.58 5.94
N ALA A 744 -73.24 28.23 5.82
CA ALA A 744 -73.00 29.25 4.81
C ALA A 744 -71.68 29.01 4.05
N GLU A 745 -71.66 29.36 2.76
CA GLU A 745 -70.42 29.32 1.97
C GLU A 745 -69.34 30.28 2.48
N SER A 746 -69.74 31.36 3.15
CA SER A 746 -68.80 32.35 3.71
C SER A 746 -68.04 31.85 4.93
N ASP A 747 -68.37 30.67 5.46
CA ASP A 747 -67.69 30.08 6.60
C ASP A 747 -66.23 29.75 6.25
N PHE A 748 -65.31 30.12 7.16
CA PHE A 748 -63.89 29.89 7.00
C PHE A 748 -63.54 28.41 6.81
N ALA A 749 -64.27 27.48 7.42
CA ALA A 749 -64.02 26.05 7.26
C ALA A 749 -64.16 25.60 5.80
N TRP A 750 -65.05 26.22 5.03
CA TRP A 750 -65.19 25.99 3.59
C TRP A 750 -64.28 26.91 2.76
N GLN A 751 -64.17 28.18 3.14
CA GLN A 751 -63.34 29.16 2.42
C GLN A 751 -61.85 28.80 2.43
N SER A 752 -61.37 28.15 3.49
CA SER A 752 -59.98 27.71 3.64
C SER A 752 -59.56 26.59 2.68
N GLN A 753 -60.51 25.95 1.98
CA GLN A 753 -60.25 24.87 1.05
C GLN A 753 -59.95 25.40 -0.35
N LEU A 754 -59.12 24.67 -1.11
CA LEU A 754 -58.86 24.95 -2.51
C LEU A 754 -60.09 24.56 -3.34
N ARG A 755 -60.69 25.51 -4.06
CA ARG A 755 -61.96 25.34 -4.76
C ARG A 755 -61.82 25.75 -6.22
N HIS A 756 -62.14 24.84 -7.12
CA HIS A 756 -62.14 25.09 -8.56
C HIS A 756 -63.54 25.48 -9.00
N ARG A 757 -63.68 26.59 -9.72
CA ARG A 757 -64.95 27.05 -10.26
C ARG A 757 -64.82 27.22 -11.77
N TRP A 758 -65.86 26.80 -12.47
CA TRP A 758 -65.98 26.98 -13.91
C TRP A 758 -67.04 28.04 -14.20
N GLU A 759 -66.62 29.11 -14.87
CA GLU A 759 -67.52 30.12 -15.42
C GLU A 759 -67.29 30.14 -16.94
N GLU A 760 -66.49 31.08 -17.45
CA GLU A 760 -65.99 31.09 -18.83
C GLU A 760 -64.64 30.35 -18.98
N ASP A 761 -63.91 30.24 -17.87
CA ASP A 761 -62.66 29.50 -17.72
C ASP A 761 -62.55 28.98 -16.28
N CYS A 762 -61.59 28.10 -16.02
CA CYS A 762 -61.32 27.57 -14.70
C CYS A 762 -60.60 28.60 -13.83
N SER A 763 -61.24 29.02 -12.74
CA SER A 763 -60.65 29.85 -11.69
C SER A 763 -60.52 29.06 -10.39
N VAL A 764 -59.38 29.22 -9.71
CA VAL A 764 -59.08 28.55 -8.45
C VAL A 764 -59.13 29.54 -7.31
N TYR A 765 -59.93 29.22 -6.29
CA TYR A 765 -60.19 30.06 -5.12
C TYR A 765 -59.68 29.39 -3.84
N ILE A 766 -59.04 30.17 -2.99
CA ILE A 766 -58.66 29.76 -1.63
C ILE A 766 -58.66 30.97 -0.73
N CYS A 767 -59.41 30.90 0.36
CA CYS A 767 -59.80 32.07 1.14
C CYS A 767 -60.31 33.19 0.22
N ASP A 768 -59.65 34.35 0.27
CA ASP A 768 -59.91 35.54 -0.55
C ASP A 768 -58.97 35.66 -1.77
N ALA A 769 -58.11 34.67 -2.03
CA ALA A 769 -57.23 34.63 -3.20
C ALA A 769 -57.91 33.95 -4.39
N ARG A 770 -57.68 34.50 -5.59
CA ARG A 770 -58.15 33.99 -6.88
C ARG A 770 -56.95 33.86 -7.82
N PHE A 771 -56.87 32.73 -8.51
CA PHE A 771 -55.89 32.45 -9.55
C PHE A 771 -56.58 31.86 -10.77
N ASP A 772 -56.09 32.19 -11.95
CA ASP A 772 -56.55 31.54 -13.19
C ASP A 772 -55.77 30.24 -13.39
N TYR A 773 -56.47 29.19 -13.82
CA TYR A 773 -55.85 27.90 -14.09
C TYR A 773 -55.03 27.98 -15.39
N CYS A 774 -53.74 27.63 -15.35
CA CYS A 774 -52.82 27.91 -16.47
C CYS A 774 -52.90 26.90 -17.64
N HIS A 775 -53.68 25.82 -17.51
CA HIS A 775 -53.88 24.79 -18.55
C HIS A 775 -52.60 24.13 -19.07
N GLU A 776 -51.53 24.06 -18.29
CA GLU A 776 -50.34 23.31 -18.67
C GLU A 776 -50.63 21.80 -18.65
N TYR A 777 -50.10 21.04 -19.62
CA TYR A 777 -50.23 19.58 -19.61
C TYR A 777 -49.26 18.93 -18.63
N LEU A 778 -49.83 18.40 -17.54
CA LEU A 778 -49.10 17.85 -16.40
C LEU A 778 -49.11 16.32 -16.37
N GLY A 779 -49.81 15.67 -17.31
CA GLY A 779 -49.89 14.21 -17.42
C GLY A 779 -50.61 13.51 -16.25
N ASN A 780 -50.51 12.19 -16.21
CA ASN A 780 -51.15 11.33 -15.21
C ASN A 780 -50.26 11.13 -13.97
N THR A 781 -49.94 12.24 -13.31
CA THR A 781 -49.03 12.23 -12.15
C THR A 781 -49.77 11.95 -10.83
N PRO A 782 -49.10 11.29 -9.86
CA PRO A 782 -49.65 11.09 -8.52
C PRO A 782 -49.81 12.42 -7.78
N ARG A 783 -50.91 12.56 -7.04
CA ARG A 783 -51.18 13.70 -6.14
C ARG A 783 -50.64 13.43 -4.73
N LEU A 784 -50.22 14.50 -4.07
CA LEU A 784 -49.81 14.44 -2.67
C LEU A 784 -51.04 14.23 -1.78
N VAL A 785 -50.89 13.45 -0.71
CA VAL A 785 -51.93 13.34 0.32
C VAL A 785 -52.08 14.68 1.04
N VAL A 786 -53.28 15.24 1.01
CA VAL A 786 -53.59 16.52 1.63
C VAL A 786 -53.89 16.32 3.12
N THR A 787 -53.06 16.92 3.97
CA THR A 787 -53.18 16.90 5.43
C THR A 787 -53.49 18.31 5.96
N PRO A 788 -53.92 18.47 7.22
CA PRO A 788 -54.09 19.81 7.80
C PRO A 788 -52.81 20.67 7.78
N LEU A 789 -51.62 20.06 7.77
CA LEU A 789 -50.36 20.77 7.58
C LEU A 789 -50.21 21.28 6.14
N THR A 790 -50.55 20.44 5.17
CA THR A 790 -50.55 20.77 3.74
C THR A 790 -51.55 21.89 3.44
N ASP A 791 -52.77 21.84 3.99
CA ASP A 791 -53.79 22.90 3.84
C ASP A 791 -53.28 24.25 4.35
N ARG A 792 -52.67 24.27 5.54
CA ARG A 792 -52.06 25.50 6.09
C ARG A 792 -50.95 26.03 5.19
N CYS A 793 -50.16 25.13 4.60
CA CYS A 793 -49.13 25.50 3.65
C CYS A 793 -49.76 26.10 2.38
N PHE A 794 -50.78 25.46 1.80
CA PHE A 794 -51.50 25.98 0.63
C PHE A 794 -52.07 27.37 0.88
N ILE A 795 -52.72 27.60 2.02
CA ILE A 795 -53.21 28.94 2.41
C ILE A 795 -52.05 29.93 2.50
N THR A 796 -50.95 29.56 3.17
CA THR A 796 -49.81 30.48 3.35
C THR A 796 -49.15 30.86 2.02
N LEU A 797 -48.93 29.88 1.13
CA LEU A 797 -48.28 30.06 -0.17
C LEU A 797 -49.17 30.83 -1.15
N THR A 798 -50.46 30.55 -1.18
CA THR A 798 -51.40 31.28 -2.04
C THR A 798 -51.60 32.72 -1.57
N GLN A 799 -51.60 32.95 -0.25
CA GLN A 799 -51.59 34.30 0.30
C GLN A 799 -50.28 35.05 0.02
N SER A 800 -49.12 34.37 0.01
CA SER A 800 -47.87 35.03 -0.39
C SER A 800 -47.88 35.42 -1.87
N LEU A 801 -48.40 34.56 -2.75
CA LEU A 801 -48.54 34.86 -4.17
C LEU A 801 -49.49 36.03 -4.42
N LYS A 802 -50.64 36.08 -3.71
CA LYS A 802 -51.57 37.22 -3.78
C LYS A 802 -50.89 38.54 -3.40
N LEU A 803 -49.95 38.50 -2.46
CA LEU A 803 -49.16 39.66 -2.02
C LEU A 803 -47.91 39.91 -2.89
N MET A 804 -47.75 39.18 -4.01
CA MET A 804 -46.59 39.23 -4.90
C MET A 804 -45.26 39.00 -4.14
N MET A 805 -45.28 38.10 -3.16
CA MET A 805 -44.12 37.65 -2.39
C MET A 805 -43.81 36.18 -2.70
N GLY A 806 -42.56 35.78 -2.46
CA GLY A 806 -42.19 34.38 -2.53
C GLY A 806 -42.65 33.57 -1.31
N GLY A 807 -42.67 32.24 -1.42
CA GLY A 807 -42.95 31.34 -0.29
C GLY A 807 -41.69 30.61 0.19
N ALA A 808 -41.51 30.48 1.50
CA ALA A 808 -40.38 29.76 2.10
C ALA A 808 -40.81 28.60 3.03
N PRO A 809 -41.26 27.46 2.49
CA PRO A 809 -41.44 26.24 3.27
C PRO A 809 -40.14 25.82 3.97
N THR A 810 -40.16 25.71 5.29
CA THR A 810 -39.00 25.43 6.14
C THR A 810 -39.32 24.30 7.11
N GLY A 811 -38.42 23.34 7.28
CA GLY A 811 -38.60 22.25 8.24
C GLY A 811 -37.63 21.09 8.02
N PRO A 812 -37.66 20.05 8.87
CA PRO A 812 -36.77 18.90 8.77
C PRO A 812 -36.80 18.19 7.40
N ALA A 813 -35.76 17.41 7.09
CA ALA A 813 -35.74 16.60 5.89
C ALA A 813 -36.91 15.60 5.87
N GLY A 814 -37.48 15.34 4.69
CA GLY A 814 -38.56 14.36 4.53
C GLY A 814 -39.96 14.82 4.94
N THR A 815 -40.19 16.10 5.23
CA THR A 815 -41.53 16.64 5.59
C THR A 815 -42.40 17.04 4.39
N GLY A 816 -41.97 16.78 3.16
CA GLY A 816 -42.79 17.02 1.95
C GLY A 816 -42.80 18.46 1.43
N LYS A 817 -41.83 19.31 1.81
CA LYS A 817 -41.75 20.74 1.40
C LYS A 817 -41.82 20.95 -0.11
N THR A 818 -40.88 20.38 -0.85
CA THR A 818 -40.78 20.51 -2.32
C THR A 818 -42.00 19.91 -3.01
N GLU A 819 -42.46 18.74 -2.55
CA GLU A 819 -43.65 18.08 -3.10
C GLU A 819 -44.94 18.87 -2.84
N THR A 820 -45.04 19.62 -1.73
CA THR A 820 -46.19 20.49 -1.45
C THR A 820 -46.28 21.65 -2.44
N VAL A 821 -45.14 22.27 -2.78
CA VAL A 821 -45.07 23.34 -3.81
C VAL A 821 -45.45 22.79 -5.19
N LYS A 822 -44.91 21.61 -5.56
CA LYS A 822 -45.24 20.93 -6.81
C LYS A 822 -46.73 20.60 -6.90
N ASP A 823 -47.30 20.03 -5.83
CA ASP A 823 -48.71 19.65 -5.80
C ASP A 823 -49.63 20.87 -5.90
N LEU A 824 -49.29 21.98 -5.24
CA LEU A 824 -50.02 23.24 -5.38
C LEU A 824 -49.94 23.79 -6.81
N GLY A 825 -48.76 23.83 -7.42
CA GLY A 825 -48.60 24.26 -8.81
C GLY A 825 -49.42 23.41 -9.78
N ARG A 826 -49.43 22.09 -9.58
CA ARG A 826 -50.29 21.19 -10.36
C ARG A 826 -51.78 21.46 -10.15
N ALA A 827 -52.20 21.84 -8.95
CA ALA A 827 -53.60 22.18 -8.67
C ALA A 827 -54.05 23.48 -9.38
N LEU A 828 -53.10 24.38 -9.68
CA LEU A 828 -53.31 25.59 -10.47
C LEU A 828 -53.06 25.38 -11.98
N GLY A 829 -52.69 24.17 -12.39
CA GLY A 829 -52.36 23.87 -13.78
C GLY A 829 -51.07 24.54 -14.25
N THR A 830 -50.16 24.88 -13.33
CA THR A 830 -48.91 25.60 -13.59
C THR A 830 -47.71 24.65 -13.54
N LEU A 831 -46.73 24.89 -14.41
CA LEU A 831 -45.45 24.18 -14.42
C LEU A 831 -44.56 24.61 -13.25
N VAL A 832 -43.99 23.63 -12.52
CA VAL A 832 -43.05 23.88 -11.41
C VAL A 832 -41.69 23.28 -11.74
N TYR A 833 -40.68 24.14 -11.93
CA TYR A 833 -39.29 23.74 -12.06
C TYR A 833 -38.65 23.64 -10.68
N VAL A 834 -38.00 22.50 -10.39
CA VAL A 834 -37.25 22.30 -9.15
C VAL A 834 -35.77 22.40 -9.44
N PHE A 835 -35.09 23.32 -8.76
CA PHE A 835 -33.65 23.53 -8.89
C PHE A 835 -32.95 23.09 -7.61
N ASN A 836 -32.07 22.10 -7.70
CA ASN A 836 -31.24 21.70 -6.57
C ASN A 836 -30.08 22.68 -6.40
N CYS A 837 -30.09 23.45 -5.32
CA CYS A 837 -29.04 24.45 -5.07
C CYS A 837 -27.75 23.81 -4.55
N SER A 838 -26.63 24.33 -5.02
CA SER A 838 -25.28 23.91 -4.63
C SER A 838 -24.41 25.14 -4.33
N GLU A 839 -23.27 24.92 -3.67
CA GLU A 839 -22.29 25.98 -3.38
C GLU A 839 -21.65 26.55 -4.67
N GLN A 840 -21.65 25.80 -5.77
CA GLN A 840 -21.11 26.19 -7.08
C GLN A 840 -22.05 27.07 -7.90
N MET A 841 -23.28 27.29 -7.42
CA MET A 841 -24.27 28.08 -8.14
C MET A 841 -23.91 29.57 -8.11
N ASP A 842 -23.80 30.20 -9.28
CA ASP A 842 -23.45 31.60 -9.41
C ASP A 842 -24.66 32.51 -9.65
N TYR A 843 -24.48 33.81 -9.40
CA TYR A 843 -25.56 34.79 -9.52
C TYR A 843 -26.05 34.96 -10.97
N ARG A 844 -25.24 34.59 -11.97
CA ARG A 844 -25.60 34.69 -13.39
C ARG A 844 -26.50 33.51 -13.79
N SER A 845 -26.20 32.29 -13.34
CA SER A 845 -27.09 31.14 -13.54
C SER A 845 -28.45 31.37 -12.87
N CYS A 846 -28.47 31.90 -11.64
CA CYS A 846 -29.73 32.30 -10.98
C CYS A 846 -30.52 33.32 -11.82
N ALA A 847 -29.84 34.35 -12.35
CA ALA A 847 -30.49 35.34 -13.20
C ALA A 847 -31.08 34.72 -14.47
N ASN A 848 -30.37 33.83 -15.14
CA ASN A 848 -30.88 33.13 -16.33
C ASN A 848 -32.11 32.27 -16.00
N ILE A 849 -32.12 31.58 -14.86
CA ILE A 849 -33.29 30.85 -14.38
C ILE A 849 -34.46 31.81 -14.16
N TYR A 850 -34.24 32.94 -13.48
CA TYR A 850 -35.29 33.93 -13.25
C TYR A 850 -35.80 34.57 -14.55
N LYS A 851 -34.95 34.79 -15.55
CA LYS A 851 -35.37 35.23 -16.89
C LYS A 851 -36.31 34.23 -17.55
N GLY A 852 -35.97 32.94 -17.48
CA GLY A 852 -36.82 31.87 -17.98
C GLY A 852 -38.16 31.80 -17.24
N LEU A 853 -38.14 31.88 -15.91
CA LEU A 853 -39.35 31.83 -15.09
C LEU A 853 -40.26 33.04 -15.34
N ALA A 854 -39.71 34.25 -15.42
CA ALA A 854 -40.48 35.48 -15.64
C ALA A 854 -41.20 35.49 -17.00
N GLN A 855 -40.53 35.01 -18.05
CA GLN A 855 -41.08 34.96 -19.40
C GLN A 855 -42.04 33.78 -19.61
N THR A 856 -41.88 32.66 -18.88
CA THR A 856 -42.81 31.52 -18.96
C THR A 856 -44.03 31.67 -18.06
N GLY A 857 -43.93 32.49 -16.99
CA GLY A 857 -44.93 32.53 -15.92
C GLY A 857 -44.98 31.24 -15.10
N ALA A 858 -43.95 30.38 -15.23
CA ALA A 858 -43.84 29.14 -14.47
C ALA A 858 -43.36 29.40 -13.04
N TRP A 859 -43.41 28.37 -12.20
CA TRP A 859 -42.95 28.45 -10.82
C TRP A 859 -41.55 27.86 -10.67
N GLY A 860 -40.70 28.54 -9.89
CA GLY A 860 -39.38 28.04 -9.51
C GLY A 860 -39.37 27.64 -8.04
N CYS A 861 -39.02 26.38 -7.76
CA CYS A 861 -38.79 25.87 -6.41
C CYS A 861 -37.30 25.58 -6.24
N PHE A 862 -36.61 26.41 -5.46
CA PHE A 862 -35.18 26.27 -5.19
C PHE A 862 -34.99 25.39 -3.96
N ASP A 863 -34.61 24.14 -4.19
CA ASP A 863 -34.43 23.14 -3.15
C ASP A 863 -33.06 23.28 -2.47
N GLU A 864 -33.05 23.17 -1.16
CA GLU A 864 -31.85 23.38 -0.32
C GLU A 864 -31.17 24.74 -0.58
N PHE A 865 -31.98 25.79 -0.76
CA PHE A 865 -31.53 27.14 -1.14
C PHE A 865 -30.43 27.71 -0.23
N ASN A 866 -30.39 27.26 1.03
CA ASN A 866 -29.36 27.62 2.00
C ASN A 866 -28.01 26.89 1.81
N ARG A 867 -27.79 26.19 0.69
CA ARG A 867 -26.46 25.74 0.24
C ARG A 867 -25.72 26.75 -0.63
N ILE A 868 -26.41 27.79 -1.10
CA ILE A 868 -25.76 28.86 -1.88
C ILE A 868 -24.89 29.69 -0.94
N SER A 869 -23.73 30.13 -1.43
CA SER A 869 -22.84 31.02 -0.68
C SER A 869 -23.52 32.35 -0.34
N VAL A 870 -23.19 32.91 0.82
CA VAL A 870 -23.83 34.14 1.34
C VAL A 870 -23.62 35.34 0.40
N GLU A 871 -22.46 35.39 -0.27
CA GLU A 871 -22.13 36.43 -1.25
C GLU A 871 -23.07 36.40 -2.45
N VAL A 872 -23.34 35.21 -3.00
CA VAL A 872 -24.26 35.02 -4.12
C VAL A 872 -25.71 35.29 -3.69
N LEU A 873 -26.12 34.83 -2.49
CA LEU A 873 -27.44 35.08 -1.94
C LEU A 873 -27.76 36.58 -1.81
N SER A 874 -26.75 37.40 -1.50
CA SER A 874 -26.91 38.85 -1.38
C SER A 874 -27.26 39.50 -2.73
N VAL A 875 -26.65 39.03 -3.83
CA VAL A 875 -26.98 39.50 -5.19
C VAL A 875 -28.33 38.95 -5.65
N VAL A 876 -28.62 37.68 -5.35
CA VAL A 876 -29.91 37.04 -5.64
C VAL A 876 -31.07 37.77 -4.97
N ALA A 877 -30.89 38.30 -3.76
CA ALA A 877 -31.91 39.13 -3.09
C ALA A 877 -32.31 40.35 -3.92
N VAL A 878 -31.36 41.00 -4.59
CA VAL A 878 -31.63 42.14 -5.47
C VAL A 878 -32.40 41.69 -6.72
N GLN A 879 -32.04 40.54 -7.30
CA GLN A 879 -32.72 39.96 -8.45
C GLN A 879 -34.19 39.63 -8.14
N VAL A 880 -34.44 38.90 -7.04
CA VAL A 880 -35.80 38.54 -6.60
C VAL A 880 -36.62 39.79 -6.26
N LYS A 881 -36.01 40.77 -5.57
CA LYS A 881 -36.69 42.03 -5.26
C LYS A 881 -37.12 42.78 -6.52
N CYS A 882 -36.25 42.84 -7.54
CA CYS A 882 -36.57 43.48 -8.81
C CYS A 882 -37.80 42.85 -9.47
N ILE A 883 -37.88 41.52 -9.47
CA ILE A 883 -39.03 40.76 -9.98
C ILE A 883 -40.30 41.09 -9.18
N GLN A 884 -40.24 41.05 -7.85
CA GLN A 884 -41.41 41.32 -7.00
C GLN A 884 -41.89 42.76 -7.11
N ASP A 885 -40.97 43.73 -7.23
CA ASP A 885 -41.32 45.14 -7.42
C ASP A 885 -42.02 45.34 -8.79
N ALA A 886 -41.59 44.63 -9.84
CA ALA A 886 -42.25 44.63 -11.14
C ALA A 886 -43.65 43.99 -11.09
N LEU A 887 -43.80 42.86 -10.40
CA LEU A 887 -45.10 42.19 -10.19
C LEU A 887 -46.07 43.07 -9.38
N ARG A 888 -45.61 43.68 -8.27
CA ARG A 888 -46.42 44.62 -7.47
C ARG A 888 -46.84 45.85 -8.27
N GLY A 889 -46.01 46.28 -9.20
CA GLY A 889 -46.30 47.37 -10.14
C GLY A 889 -47.20 46.96 -11.32
N ASN A 890 -47.61 45.69 -11.43
CA ASN A 890 -48.31 45.12 -12.59
C ASN A 890 -47.62 45.48 -13.93
N LYS A 891 -46.29 45.45 -13.96
CA LYS A 891 -45.52 45.71 -15.18
C LYS A 891 -45.58 44.51 -16.12
N THR A 892 -45.57 44.77 -17.42
CA THR A 892 -45.48 43.74 -18.46
C THR A 892 -44.04 43.40 -18.84
N THR A 893 -43.08 44.22 -18.40
CA THR A 893 -41.65 44.04 -18.64
C THR A 893 -40.83 44.16 -17.35
N LEU A 894 -39.71 43.45 -17.32
CA LEU A 894 -38.77 43.37 -16.21
C LEU A 894 -37.35 43.64 -16.72
N CYS A 895 -36.64 44.57 -16.09
CA CYS A 895 -35.23 44.80 -16.34
C CYS A 895 -34.39 43.99 -15.33
N LEU A 896 -33.74 42.92 -15.77
CA LEU A 896 -32.91 42.06 -14.92
C LEU A 896 -31.46 42.02 -15.41
N LEU A 897 -30.52 42.45 -14.57
CA LEU A 897 -29.08 42.59 -14.91
C LEU A 897 -28.81 43.43 -16.19
N GLY A 898 -29.68 44.40 -16.48
CA GLY A 898 -29.56 45.27 -17.66
C GLY A 898 -30.27 44.75 -18.91
N ASP A 899 -30.89 43.57 -18.85
CA ASP A 899 -31.72 43.03 -19.93
C ASP A 899 -33.21 43.26 -19.65
N ASP A 900 -33.92 43.86 -20.61
CA ASP A 900 -35.38 43.99 -20.57
C ASP A 900 -36.04 42.73 -21.15
N ILE A 901 -36.88 42.08 -20.34
CA ILE A 901 -37.59 40.85 -20.70
C ILE A 901 -39.10 40.96 -20.41
N PRO A 902 -39.97 40.23 -21.15
CA PRO A 902 -41.38 40.10 -20.81
C PRO A 902 -41.60 39.47 -19.43
N LEU A 903 -42.65 39.91 -18.73
CA LEU A 903 -43.04 39.41 -17.41
C LEU A 903 -44.49 38.90 -17.45
N ILE A 904 -44.70 37.64 -17.06
CA ILE A 904 -46.01 37.04 -16.87
C ILE A 904 -46.36 36.98 -15.38
N ASN A 905 -47.53 37.52 -15.01
CA ASN A 905 -47.94 37.70 -13.61
C ASN A 905 -48.18 36.40 -12.83
N SER A 906 -48.29 35.24 -13.49
CA SER A 906 -48.45 33.93 -12.83
C SER A 906 -47.17 33.40 -12.17
N LEU A 907 -46.05 34.10 -12.33
CA LEU A 907 -44.75 33.75 -11.77
C LEU A 907 -44.81 33.53 -10.25
N GLY A 908 -44.29 32.39 -9.79
CA GLY A 908 -44.11 32.06 -8.39
C GLY A 908 -42.66 31.69 -8.08
N ILE A 909 -42.08 32.26 -7.01
CA ILE A 909 -40.73 31.91 -6.55
C ILE A 909 -40.85 31.32 -5.14
N PHE A 910 -40.38 30.09 -5.00
CA PHE A 910 -40.38 29.34 -3.75
C PHE A 910 -38.99 28.87 -3.39
N ILE A 911 -38.66 28.91 -2.11
CA ILE A 911 -37.40 28.39 -1.58
C ILE A 911 -37.73 27.35 -0.51
N THR A 912 -37.02 26.22 -0.49
CA THR A 912 -37.14 25.27 0.61
C THR A 912 -35.85 25.26 1.41
N MET A 913 -36.01 25.15 2.72
CA MET A 913 -34.88 25.14 3.65
C MET A 913 -35.01 24.02 4.65
N ASN A 914 -33.87 23.43 4.95
CA ASN A 914 -33.71 22.42 5.99
C ASN A 914 -32.75 23.01 7.06
N PRO A 915 -33.26 23.68 8.10
CA PRO A 915 -32.43 24.32 9.11
C PRO A 915 -31.64 23.28 9.95
N GLY A 916 -30.44 23.65 10.42
CA GLY A 916 -29.68 22.88 11.42
C GLY A 916 -28.84 21.70 10.92
N TYR A 917 -28.66 21.51 9.61
CA TYR A 917 -27.67 20.54 9.09
C TYR A 917 -26.35 21.23 8.75
N ALA A 918 -25.26 20.46 8.83
CA ALA A 918 -23.93 20.88 8.41
C ALA A 918 -23.88 21.33 6.94
N GLY A 919 -23.05 22.33 6.64
CA GLY A 919 -22.88 22.88 5.30
C GLY A 919 -24.04 23.74 4.80
N ARG A 920 -24.84 24.32 5.70
CA ARG A 920 -25.97 25.19 5.35
C ARG A 920 -25.81 26.56 5.99
N THR A 921 -26.00 27.61 5.19
CA THR A 921 -25.88 29.02 5.59
C THR A 921 -27.19 29.53 6.19
N GLU A 922 -27.12 30.55 7.04
CA GLU A 922 -28.32 31.32 7.38
C GLU A 922 -28.64 32.30 6.27
N LEU A 923 -29.94 32.47 5.97
CA LEU A 923 -30.34 33.45 4.96
C LEU A 923 -30.09 34.87 5.45
N PRO A 924 -29.56 35.77 4.60
CA PRO A 924 -29.50 37.20 4.87
C PRO A 924 -30.87 37.81 5.20
N GLU A 925 -30.91 38.77 6.12
CA GLU A 925 -32.17 39.41 6.55
C GLU A 925 -32.93 40.10 5.41
N ASN A 926 -32.22 40.78 4.51
CA ASN A 926 -32.81 41.38 3.31
C ASN A 926 -33.54 40.35 2.43
N LEU A 927 -33.01 39.13 2.33
CA LEU A 927 -33.61 38.04 1.57
C LEU A 927 -34.82 37.45 2.30
N LYS A 928 -34.74 37.25 3.63
CA LYS A 928 -35.87 36.76 4.45
C LYS A 928 -37.11 37.62 4.27
N THR A 929 -36.97 38.95 4.14
CA THR A 929 -38.13 39.85 3.93
C THR A 929 -38.88 39.64 2.61
N LEU A 930 -38.25 39.03 1.61
CA LEU A 930 -38.86 38.78 0.29
C LEU A 930 -39.73 37.52 0.28
N PHE A 931 -39.62 36.67 1.30
CA PHE A 931 -40.31 35.38 1.36
C PHE A 931 -41.18 35.27 2.61
N ARG A 932 -42.38 34.72 2.46
CA ARG A 932 -43.23 34.37 3.59
C ARG A 932 -42.84 32.98 4.14
N PRO A 933 -42.37 32.85 5.39
CA PRO A 933 -41.99 31.56 5.94
C PRO A 933 -43.21 30.68 6.21
N CYS A 934 -43.07 29.37 5.95
CA CYS A 934 -44.08 28.36 6.29
C CYS A 934 -43.41 27.17 7.00
N ALA A 935 -43.69 26.97 8.29
CA ALA A 935 -43.06 25.91 9.06
C ALA A 935 -43.74 24.55 8.85
N MET A 936 -43.02 23.61 8.24
CA MET A 936 -43.44 22.22 7.98
C MET A 936 -42.67 21.25 8.89
N VAL A 937 -43.07 21.19 10.18
CA VAL A 937 -42.31 20.51 11.23
C VAL A 937 -42.60 19.01 11.31
N ALA A 938 -43.88 18.61 11.43
CA ALA A 938 -44.26 17.22 11.65
C ALA A 938 -45.51 16.87 10.80
N PRO A 939 -45.37 16.00 9.79
CA PRO A 939 -46.51 15.54 8.99
C PRO A 939 -47.38 14.55 9.78
N ASP A 940 -48.67 14.50 9.46
CA ASP A 940 -49.60 13.50 10.03
C ASP A 940 -49.44 12.16 9.30
N ILE A 941 -48.54 11.32 9.83
CA ILE A 941 -48.20 10.04 9.23
C ILE A 941 -49.42 9.09 9.22
N GLN A 942 -50.28 9.15 10.25
CA GLN A 942 -51.42 8.24 10.34
C GLN A 942 -52.42 8.50 9.23
N LEU A 943 -52.77 9.78 9.02
CA LEU A 943 -53.66 10.19 7.93
C LEU A 943 -53.05 9.85 6.56
N ILE A 944 -51.74 10.06 6.39
CA ILE A 944 -51.04 9.71 5.15
C ILE A 944 -51.12 8.20 4.89
N CYS A 945 -50.86 7.35 5.90
CA CYS A 945 -50.97 5.90 5.77
C CYS A 945 -52.38 5.46 5.42
N GLU A 946 -53.41 6.01 6.09
CA GLU A 946 -54.80 5.70 5.80
C GLU A 946 -55.15 5.99 4.33
N ILE A 947 -54.89 7.21 3.87
CA ILE A 947 -55.26 7.64 2.51
C ILE A 947 -54.48 6.84 1.46
N MET A 948 -53.20 6.58 1.70
CA MET A 948 -52.40 5.75 0.80
C MET A 948 -52.90 4.30 0.75
N LEU A 949 -53.31 3.70 1.87
CA LEU A 949 -53.91 2.35 1.87
C LEU A 949 -55.22 2.35 1.08
N VAL A 950 -56.07 3.37 1.23
CA VAL A 950 -57.29 3.51 0.43
C VAL A 950 -56.96 3.59 -1.07
N ALA A 951 -55.96 4.39 -1.44
CA ALA A 951 -55.49 4.49 -2.82
C ALA A 951 -54.87 3.19 -3.35
N GLU A 952 -54.42 2.28 -2.48
CA GLU A 952 -53.92 0.95 -2.86
C GLU A 952 -55.02 -0.14 -2.89
N GLY A 953 -56.27 0.23 -2.58
CA GLY A 953 -57.43 -0.67 -2.66
C GLY A 953 -57.85 -1.30 -1.32
N PHE A 954 -57.40 -0.75 -0.18
CA PHE A 954 -57.81 -1.21 1.15
C PHE A 954 -59.10 -0.52 1.61
N VAL A 955 -60.01 -1.31 2.20
CA VAL A 955 -61.27 -0.82 2.76
C VAL A 955 -61.14 -0.51 4.26
N GLU A 956 -60.38 -1.31 5.02
CA GLU A 956 -60.19 -1.16 6.47
C GLU A 956 -59.01 -0.24 6.83
N ALA A 957 -58.62 0.63 5.89
CA ALA A 957 -57.40 1.45 5.91
C ALA A 957 -57.19 2.28 7.19
N ARG A 958 -58.26 2.78 7.83
CA ARG A 958 -58.15 3.61 9.04
C ARG A 958 -57.58 2.85 10.23
N SER A 959 -58.06 1.63 10.47
CA SER A 959 -57.59 0.78 11.57
C SER A 959 -56.15 0.29 11.32
N LEU A 960 -55.89 -0.09 10.07
CA LEU A 960 -54.60 -0.55 9.57
C LEU A 960 -53.53 0.54 9.61
N GLY A 961 -53.88 1.76 9.24
CA GLY A 961 -53.00 2.93 9.32
C GLY A 961 -52.57 3.23 10.77
N GLN A 962 -53.47 3.09 11.74
CA GLN A 962 -53.13 3.24 13.16
C GLN A 962 -52.18 2.15 13.65
N LYS A 963 -52.41 0.88 13.28
CA LYS A 963 -51.49 -0.23 13.60
C LYS A 963 -50.10 0.01 12.99
N PHE A 964 -50.06 0.44 11.74
CA PHE A 964 -48.83 0.76 11.02
C PHE A 964 -48.01 1.84 11.73
N THR A 965 -48.62 2.99 12.06
CA THR A 965 -47.90 4.09 12.70
C THR A 965 -47.48 3.77 14.12
N THR A 966 -48.31 3.01 14.85
CA THR A 966 -47.97 2.51 16.18
C THR A 966 -46.73 1.63 16.12
N LEU A 967 -46.67 0.68 15.19
CA LEU A 967 -45.47 -0.15 14.99
C LEU A 967 -44.23 0.69 14.72
N TYR A 968 -44.26 1.61 13.77
CA TYR A 968 -43.09 2.43 13.40
C TYR A 968 -42.63 3.34 14.55
N SER A 969 -43.58 3.88 15.32
CA SER A 969 -43.29 4.66 16.52
C SER A 969 -42.61 3.81 17.60
N LEU A 970 -43.12 2.60 17.84
CA LEU A 970 -42.53 1.65 18.80
C LEU A 970 -41.16 1.16 18.34
N CYS A 971 -40.99 0.84 17.05
CA CYS A 971 -39.69 0.47 16.48
C CYS A 971 -38.64 1.57 16.69
N LYS A 972 -39.02 2.83 16.47
CA LYS A 972 -38.12 3.99 16.70
C LYS A 972 -37.73 4.17 18.16
N GLN A 973 -38.58 3.78 19.11
CA GLN A 973 -38.37 3.96 20.55
C GLN A 973 -37.66 2.78 21.21
N LEU A 974 -37.95 1.55 20.77
CA LEU A 974 -37.57 0.31 21.45
C LEU A 974 -36.39 -0.43 20.81
N LEU A 975 -36.17 -0.27 19.50
CA LEU A 975 -35.02 -0.89 18.84
C LEU A 975 -33.74 -0.10 19.12
N SER A 976 -32.59 -0.74 18.91
CA SER A 976 -31.29 -0.10 19.07
C SER A 976 -31.14 1.11 18.13
N LYS A 977 -30.35 2.11 18.54
CA LYS A 977 -30.07 3.30 17.73
C LYS A 977 -29.02 2.97 16.68
N GLN A 978 -29.47 2.65 15.47
CA GLN A 978 -28.61 2.42 14.30
C GLN A 978 -28.76 3.55 13.28
N ASP A 979 -27.66 4.00 12.67
CA ASP A 979 -27.68 5.11 11.70
C ASP A 979 -28.50 4.79 10.43
N HIS A 980 -28.57 3.52 10.06
CA HIS A 980 -29.29 3.04 8.87
C HIS A 980 -30.78 2.77 9.12
N TYR A 981 -31.28 2.93 10.36
CA TYR A 981 -32.70 2.76 10.66
C TYR A 981 -33.49 3.99 10.21
N ASP A 982 -34.24 3.82 9.12
CA ASP A 982 -35.12 4.85 8.58
C ASP A 982 -36.60 4.50 8.80
N TRP A 983 -37.22 5.21 9.75
CA TRP A 983 -38.65 5.15 10.04
C TRP A 983 -39.39 6.38 9.48
N GLY A 984 -38.77 7.13 8.57
CA GLY A 984 -39.32 8.32 7.94
C GLY A 984 -40.34 8.03 6.84
N LEU A 985 -40.98 9.11 6.33
CA LEU A 985 -42.06 9.01 5.33
C LEU A 985 -41.68 8.27 4.04
N ARG A 986 -40.40 8.35 3.62
CA ARG A 986 -39.94 7.64 2.42
C ARG A 986 -40.02 6.14 2.59
N ALA A 987 -39.52 5.62 3.72
CA ALA A 987 -39.61 4.20 4.05
C ALA A 987 -41.08 3.75 4.17
N ILE A 988 -41.92 4.56 4.81
CA ILE A 988 -43.36 4.31 4.96
C ILE A 988 -44.05 4.16 3.61
N LYS A 989 -43.83 5.12 2.70
CA LYS A 989 -44.41 5.08 1.35
C LYS A 989 -44.06 3.79 0.61
N SER A 990 -42.81 3.34 0.68
CA SER A 990 -42.37 2.10 0.03
C SER A 990 -43.12 0.87 0.56
N VAL A 991 -43.36 0.77 1.88
CA VAL A 991 -44.10 -0.37 2.44
C VAL A 991 -45.54 -0.38 1.99
N LEU A 992 -46.19 0.78 1.93
CA LEU A 992 -47.59 0.89 1.53
C LEU A 992 -47.80 0.49 0.06
N VAL A 993 -46.88 0.88 -0.84
CA VAL A 993 -46.92 0.45 -2.24
C VAL A 993 -46.74 -1.07 -2.36
N VAL A 994 -45.84 -1.67 -1.58
CA VAL A 994 -45.67 -3.13 -1.52
C VAL A 994 -46.94 -3.81 -1.00
N ALA A 995 -47.57 -3.26 0.05
CA ALA A 995 -48.83 -3.78 0.59
C ALA A 995 -49.95 -3.77 -0.46
N GLY A 996 -50.05 -2.70 -1.26
CA GLY A 996 -50.98 -2.62 -2.38
C GLY A 996 -50.74 -3.66 -3.47
N SER A 997 -49.48 -3.86 -3.85
CA SER A 997 -49.11 -4.92 -4.80
C SER A 997 -49.50 -6.31 -4.28
N LEU A 998 -49.26 -6.58 -3.00
CA LEU A 998 -49.66 -7.84 -2.36
C LEU A 998 -51.18 -8.00 -2.33
N LYS A 999 -51.93 -6.95 -2.00
CA LYS A 999 -53.40 -6.94 -2.00
C LYS A 999 -53.97 -7.28 -3.37
N ARG A 1000 -53.44 -6.69 -4.44
CA ARG A 1000 -53.83 -7.02 -5.82
C ARG A 1000 -53.49 -8.46 -6.22
N SER A 1001 -52.35 -8.96 -5.77
CA SER A 1001 -51.93 -10.34 -6.07
C SER A 1001 -52.77 -11.40 -5.34
N SER A 1002 -53.47 -11.02 -4.26
CA SER A 1002 -54.27 -11.94 -3.45
C SER A 1002 -55.49 -11.22 -2.84
N PRO A 1003 -56.48 -10.81 -3.68
CA PRO A 1003 -57.58 -9.93 -3.24
C PRO A 1003 -58.45 -10.51 -2.12
N ALA A 1004 -58.62 -11.82 -2.11
CA ALA A 1004 -59.42 -12.56 -1.13
C ALA A 1004 -58.77 -12.69 0.25
N THR A 1005 -57.48 -12.38 0.38
CA THR A 1005 -56.78 -12.46 1.68
C THR A 1005 -57.23 -11.29 2.56
N PRO A 1006 -57.48 -11.50 3.87
CA PRO A 1006 -57.84 -10.41 4.77
C PRO A 1006 -56.75 -9.34 4.80
N GLU A 1007 -57.16 -8.07 4.86
CA GLU A 1007 -56.26 -6.93 4.72
C GLU A 1007 -55.19 -6.84 5.82
N GLU A 1008 -55.55 -7.22 7.05
CA GLU A 1008 -54.61 -7.31 8.18
C GLU A 1008 -53.44 -8.27 7.91
N HIS A 1009 -53.71 -9.40 7.25
CA HIS A 1009 -52.68 -10.40 6.93
C HIS A 1009 -51.70 -9.84 5.90
N ILE A 1010 -52.22 -9.14 4.89
CA ILE A 1010 -51.40 -8.53 3.84
C ILE A 1010 -50.52 -7.42 4.41
N LEU A 1011 -51.07 -6.56 5.27
CA LEU A 1011 -50.29 -5.48 5.88
C LEU A 1011 -49.20 -6.04 6.79
N MET A 1012 -49.52 -7.05 7.62
CA MET A 1012 -48.53 -7.70 8.48
C MET A 1012 -47.40 -8.32 7.65
N LEU A 1013 -47.72 -9.03 6.56
CA LEU A 1013 -46.72 -9.58 5.64
C LEU A 1013 -45.81 -8.48 5.06
N ALA A 1014 -46.38 -7.38 4.58
CA ALA A 1014 -45.62 -6.27 4.02
C ALA A 1014 -44.68 -5.64 5.06
N LEU A 1015 -45.20 -5.37 6.26
CA LEU A 1015 -44.46 -4.79 7.38
C LEU A 1015 -43.28 -5.67 7.82
N ARG A 1016 -43.53 -6.97 7.98
CA ARG A 1016 -42.52 -7.93 8.41
C ARG A 1016 -41.45 -8.11 7.35
N ASP A 1017 -41.84 -8.45 6.12
CA ASP A 1017 -40.90 -8.87 5.07
C ASP A 1017 -40.07 -7.69 4.54
N PHE A 1018 -40.60 -6.46 4.56
CA PHE A 1018 -39.86 -5.27 4.13
C PHE A 1018 -38.84 -4.77 5.16
N ASN A 1019 -39.16 -4.84 6.46
CA ASN A 1019 -38.31 -4.27 7.50
C ASN A 1019 -37.29 -5.25 8.06
N LEU A 1020 -37.61 -6.54 8.13
CA LEU A 1020 -36.70 -7.57 8.65
C LEU A 1020 -35.28 -7.55 8.04
N PRO A 1021 -35.08 -7.29 6.73
CA PRO A 1021 -33.75 -7.24 6.12
C PRO A 1021 -32.85 -6.12 6.65
N LYS A 1022 -33.48 -5.06 7.17
CA LYS A 1022 -32.81 -3.85 7.65
C LYS A 1022 -32.50 -3.93 9.14
N ILE A 1023 -33.13 -4.86 9.87
CA ILE A 1023 -33.03 -4.97 11.32
C ILE A 1023 -31.83 -5.86 11.68
N VAL A 1024 -31.08 -5.45 12.69
CA VAL A 1024 -29.90 -6.20 13.16
C VAL A 1024 -30.36 -7.41 13.97
N SER A 1025 -29.58 -8.49 13.99
CA SER A 1025 -29.99 -9.76 14.58
C SER A 1025 -30.47 -9.66 16.04
N GLU A 1026 -29.89 -8.77 16.84
CA GLU A 1026 -30.28 -8.53 18.23
C GLU A 1026 -31.69 -7.96 18.37
N ASP A 1027 -32.08 -7.10 17.42
CA ASP A 1027 -33.36 -6.39 17.40
C ASP A 1027 -34.49 -7.20 16.75
N VAL A 1028 -34.17 -8.29 16.04
CA VAL A 1028 -35.17 -9.15 15.36
C VAL A 1028 -36.19 -9.73 16.34
N GLY A 1029 -35.74 -10.15 17.53
CA GLY A 1029 -36.62 -10.69 18.56
C GLY A 1029 -37.65 -9.67 19.05
N VAL A 1030 -37.19 -8.44 19.33
CA VAL A 1030 -38.05 -7.32 19.75
C VAL A 1030 -39.03 -6.96 18.64
N PHE A 1031 -38.56 -6.82 17.40
CA PHE A 1031 -39.40 -6.50 16.26
C PHE A 1031 -40.51 -7.52 16.01
N MET A 1032 -40.19 -8.83 16.04
CA MET A 1032 -41.17 -9.89 15.88
C MET A 1032 -42.17 -9.94 17.06
N GLY A 1033 -41.72 -9.61 18.28
CA GLY A 1033 -42.60 -9.42 19.44
C GLY A 1033 -43.62 -8.31 19.21
N LEU A 1034 -43.16 -7.13 18.75
CA LEU A 1034 -44.04 -6.00 18.44
C LEU A 1034 -45.06 -6.31 17.33
N ILE A 1035 -44.65 -7.08 16.31
CA ILE A 1035 -45.57 -7.58 15.29
C ILE A 1035 -46.63 -8.50 15.91
N GLY A 1036 -46.21 -9.44 16.77
CA GLY A 1036 -47.12 -10.36 17.47
C GLY A 1036 -48.14 -9.66 18.36
N ASP A 1037 -47.74 -8.57 19.03
CA ASP A 1037 -48.62 -7.78 19.89
C ASP A 1037 -49.66 -6.99 19.08
N LEU A 1038 -49.28 -6.45 17.92
CA LEU A 1038 -50.18 -5.65 17.05
C LEU A 1038 -51.07 -6.51 16.14
N PHE A 1039 -50.60 -7.72 15.80
CA PHE A 1039 -51.28 -8.68 14.93
C PHE A 1039 -51.41 -10.04 15.66
N PRO A 1040 -52.19 -10.11 16.76
CA PRO A 1040 -52.29 -11.31 17.57
C PRO A 1040 -52.91 -12.47 16.80
N ALA A 1041 -52.39 -13.69 17.02
CA ALA A 1041 -52.85 -14.94 16.41
C ALA A 1041 -52.75 -15.03 14.86
N LEU A 1042 -51.95 -14.17 14.24
CA LEU A 1042 -51.70 -14.19 12.78
C LEU A 1042 -50.32 -14.76 12.46
N ASP A 1043 -50.24 -16.05 12.11
CA ASP A 1043 -49.02 -16.65 11.55
C ASP A 1043 -49.18 -16.87 10.04
N VAL A 1044 -48.59 -15.97 9.26
CA VAL A 1044 -48.69 -15.99 7.79
C VAL A 1044 -47.34 -16.36 7.18
N PRO A 1045 -47.24 -17.50 6.47
CA PRO A 1045 -45.97 -17.96 5.92
C PRO A 1045 -45.47 -17.03 4.81
N ARG A 1046 -44.13 -16.91 4.69
CA ARG A 1046 -43.51 -16.13 3.61
C ARG A 1046 -43.80 -16.72 2.24
N LYS A 1047 -44.02 -15.86 1.26
CA LYS A 1047 -44.12 -16.26 -0.15
C LYS A 1047 -42.77 -16.81 -0.62
N LYS A 1048 -42.73 -18.06 -1.07
CA LYS A 1048 -41.53 -18.71 -1.62
C LYS A 1048 -41.53 -18.62 -3.15
N ASN A 1049 -40.39 -18.26 -3.75
CA ASN A 1049 -40.18 -18.35 -5.19
C ASN A 1049 -39.16 -19.47 -5.44
N PRO A 1050 -39.63 -20.71 -5.66
CA PRO A 1050 -38.74 -21.87 -5.76
C PRO A 1050 -37.84 -21.82 -7.00
N VAL A 1051 -38.27 -21.13 -8.07
CA VAL A 1051 -37.47 -20.97 -9.30
C VAL A 1051 -36.25 -20.10 -9.01
N LEU A 1052 -36.45 -18.95 -8.36
CA LEU A 1052 -35.36 -18.06 -7.98
C LEU A 1052 -34.39 -18.73 -7.00
N GLU A 1053 -34.92 -19.43 -5.99
CA GLU A 1053 -34.10 -20.14 -4.99
C GLU A 1053 -33.22 -21.22 -5.67
N LYS A 1054 -33.73 -21.90 -6.69
CA LYS A 1054 -32.96 -22.86 -7.48
C LYS A 1054 -31.88 -22.16 -8.31
N SER A 1055 -32.22 -21.13 -9.09
CA SER A 1055 -31.26 -20.41 -9.93
C SER A 1055 -30.13 -19.75 -9.13
N VAL A 1056 -30.42 -19.23 -7.93
CA VAL A 1056 -29.38 -18.68 -7.04
C VAL A 1056 -28.42 -19.78 -6.58
N ARG A 1057 -28.94 -20.96 -6.20
CA ARG A 1057 -28.10 -22.09 -5.80
C ARG A 1057 -27.24 -22.60 -6.96
N ASP A 1058 -27.80 -22.66 -8.16
CA ASP A 1058 -27.08 -23.06 -9.37
C ASP A 1058 -25.93 -22.06 -9.69
N ALA A 1059 -26.20 -20.75 -9.63
CA ALA A 1059 -25.18 -19.71 -9.87
C ALA A 1059 -24.05 -19.71 -8.82
N ILE A 1060 -24.38 -19.98 -7.54
CA ILE A 1060 -23.38 -20.12 -6.48
C ILE A 1060 -22.46 -21.32 -6.76
N ALA A 1061 -23.03 -22.43 -7.24
CA ALA A 1061 -22.27 -23.61 -7.61
C ALA A 1061 -21.35 -23.36 -8.83
N GLU A 1062 -21.82 -22.62 -9.84
CA GLU A 1062 -21.01 -22.21 -11.00
C GLU A 1062 -19.81 -21.34 -10.61
N LEU A 1063 -19.99 -20.42 -9.65
CA LEU A 1063 -18.92 -19.59 -9.09
C LEU A 1063 -17.99 -20.36 -8.12
N LYS A 1064 -18.21 -21.66 -7.93
CA LYS A 1064 -17.46 -22.52 -7.00
C LYS A 1064 -17.52 -22.04 -5.54
N LEU A 1065 -18.64 -21.44 -5.14
CA LEU A 1065 -18.93 -20.97 -3.77
C LEU A 1065 -19.86 -21.95 -3.03
N GLN A 1066 -19.96 -21.83 -1.71
CA GLN A 1066 -20.84 -22.68 -0.89
C GLN A 1066 -22.25 -22.07 -0.76
N PRO A 1067 -23.33 -22.81 -1.10
CA PRO A 1067 -24.69 -22.31 -0.99
C PRO A 1067 -25.23 -22.44 0.45
N GLU A 1068 -24.86 -21.49 1.32
CA GLU A 1068 -25.49 -21.37 2.64
C GLU A 1068 -26.92 -20.84 2.54
N ASP A 1069 -27.86 -21.41 3.31
CA ASP A 1069 -29.26 -20.96 3.32
C ASP A 1069 -29.42 -19.51 3.80
N SER A 1070 -28.53 -19.05 4.69
CA SER A 1070 -28.46 -17.65 5.13
C SER A 1070 -28.18 -16.69 3.96
N PHE A 1071 -27.27 -17.09 3.06
CA PHE A 1071 -26.87 -16.33 1.89
C PHE A 1071 -27.97 -16.34 0.83
N VAL A 1072 -28.57 -17.50 0.55
CA VAL A 1072 -29.72 -17.60 -0.37
C VAL A 1072 -30.88 -16.71 0.09
N LEU A 1073 -31.16 -16.70 1.40
CA LEU A 1073 -32.17 -15.82 1.99
C LEU A 1073 -31.83 -14.33 1.79
N LYS A 1074 -30.57 -13.93 1.99
CA LYS A 1074 -30.11 -12.54 1.76
C LYS A 1074 -30.22 -12.15 0.28
N VAL A 1075 -29.81 -13.00 -0.66
CA VAL A 1075 -29.92 -12.73 -2.10
C VAL A 1075 -31.37 -12.58 -2.53
N LYS A 1076 -32.27 -13.45 -2.05
CA LYS A 1076 -33.72 -13.33 -2.29
C LYS A 1076 -34.28 -12.01 -1.78
N THR A 1077 -33.86 -11.64 -0.58
CA THR A 1077 -34.29 -10.41 0.07
C THR A 1077 -33.80 -9.18 -0.68
N PHE A 1078 -32.54 -9.21 -1.14
CA PHE A 1078 -31.96 -8.17 -1.98
C PHE A 1078 -32.66 -8.06 -3.33
N PHE A 1079 -32.98 -9.19 -3.98
CA PHE A 1079 -33.76 -9.22 -5.22
C PHE A 1079 -35.15 -8.60 -5.04
N LEU A 1080 -35.85 -8.93 -3.94
CA LEU A 1080 -37.12 -8.29 -3.61
C LEU A 1080 -36.95 -6.78 -3.45
N PHE A 1081 -35.88 -6.35 -2.79
CA PHE A 1081 -35.57 -4.93 -2.59
C PHE A 1081 -35.32 -4.18 -3.91
N LEU A 1082 -34.53 -4.75 -4.83
CA LEU A 1082 -34.29 -4.20 -6.16
C LEU A 1082 -35.60 -4.05 -6.95
N VAL A 1083 -36.44 -5.09 -6.99
CA VAL A 1083 -37.74 -5.05 -7.67
C VAL A 1083 -38.66 -3.97 -7.10
N THR A 1084 -38.53 -3.63 -5.82
CA THR A 1084 -39.34 -2.60 -5.15
C THR A 1084 -38.78 -1.17 -5.22
N HIS A 1085 -37.52 -0.98 -5.63
CA HIS A 1085 -36.86 0.35 -5.66
C HIS A 1085 -36.36 0.77 -7.05
N GLU A 1086 -36.22 -0.15 -8.00
CA GLU A 1086 -35.86 0.13 -9.40
C GLU A 1086 -37.08 0.26 -10.34
N LYS A 1087 -38.31 0.26 -9.80
CA LYS A 1087 -39.55 0.61 -10.52
C LYS A 1087 -40.15 1.89 -9.97
#